data_AF-Q979Z5-F1
#
_entry.id   AF-Q979Z5-F1
#
_cell.length_a   1.000
_cell.length_b   1.000
_cell.length_c   1.000
_cell.angle_alpha   90.00
_cell.angle_beta   90.00
_cell.angle_gamma   90.00
#
_symmetry.space_group_name_H-M   'P 1'
#
loop_
_entity.id
_entity.type
_entity.pdbx_description
1 polymer ?
#
loop_
_entity_poly.entity_id
_entity_poly.type
_entity_poly.pdbx_seq_one_letter_code
_entity_poly.pdbx_strand_id
1 'polypeptide(L)'
;MFESTFKGIGLFSARHSTAVIISWILLLLVLAPFAPSLFTHTNYNIASDIVPTNSPANIASNLQTSEFNTSNDSSFVIVTNDTSIDQQLSLTALMNMQEAIMSYLNSEGFSVNVSSILVVENNTLRSVSLSLYGELKSIYDLNEKLYNSVLTINKTLDLTANFLFLPATIYYSTLLTAYKKSGDLNVSEHLAYNYTVDNRTLFNETPYEELYMPYVNGFSLLLNNTLNSSNIHEVLDLVNYAVNETVTGIAGKAGPFGPILISVDHNLTLRTFNVKKDFLNYSYNYSVSTISEQLSNYTDLISKNLHTTVTNFSRSIVNLSLSGNSAGVPDLTSLEVYNGTVYLFQGNPLVSLNTKYLEPYLSALLDGGKGNFAQVNNTVNSTLYYETFSQYPIIPSNYVFRSFVGYGNTTEIFAFGLNKNYSISTLNHVNKIASSYVSVDPINGSYYTAGTTVLDQQIEQEVMDGLIRALIIGIVLSIVIVGLFFRSPVAAFIPFSLFLMSSIISFGINSLLYEHILHSSVSFVTPTLLLILLLGLTSDYVVYIMSRFRRELIRNNLDAIAESSMWAGHAVFTSGITVALSYIVLYLFNVPIFSDAGITNAVGVIVSVMLGNTFLIALLSKMKGKIFWPFRSKKIPMENTMDKISKIVINNKKKIVVIFVVVAMASLFVYAITPTNMDVFNLIPPSSGIQSAVVVNQSFHGDLFFTSFVILKFSSPILSNGTYNTTEMLQVTNLESFLKNQSEIANVYGPSYPYGYFVNVTNLPSSYASEYKKQISTYIGKNPEYVMVEFELHDISWSDPATSFINKLPSMISDKFGNSLVFYVGGLTAGLDAAYSHTLHTFEEMIPIITGSIFVILLIQLSSVFTPIRLILMVLASVIVGLVIIYAIVYYIYGLPIIVFMPMFTFVTLLAVGLDYDIFMITRAREGVIKGMSDEEAITTSIKENGGIIVTLGSLLFVTFGSLYFSDLQLIEEIGGGLAIGVLIDTFLSWPFFVPAVMLLMKHLNWWPSKIQKH
;
A
#
# COMPACT_ATOMS: atom_id res chain seq x y z
N MET A 1 -20.54 42.79 39.44
CA MET A 1 -19.14 43.16 39.07
C MET A 1 -18.94 43.18 37.57
N PHE A 2 -19.34 42.16 36.80
CA PHE A 2 -19.16 42.15 35.34
C PHE A 2 -20.13 43.05 34.55
N GLU A 3 -21.38 43.21 35.00
CA GLU A 3 -22.39 44.04 34.32
C GLU A 3 -21.91 45.50 34.09
N SER A 4 -21.30 46.12 35.11
CA SER A 4 -20.74 47.48 35.00
C SER A 4 -19.61 47.58 33.97
N THR A 5 -18.77 46.55 33.88
CA THR A 5 -17.66 46.49 32.91
C THR A 5 -18.19 46.41 31.48
N PHE A 6 -19.16 45.53 31.23
CA PHE A 6 -19.77 45.37 29.91
C PHE A 6 -20.62 46.57 29.49
N LYS A 7 -21.25 47.27 30.45
CA LYS A 7 -21.85 48.58 30.18
C LYS A 7 -20.81 49.60 29.72
N GLY A 8 -19.65 49.64 30.38
CA GLY A 8 -18.52 50.49 30.02
C GLY A 8 -17.96 50.19 28.62
N ILE A 9 -17.73 48.91 28.30
CA ILE A 9 -17.27 48.46 26.98
C ILE A 9 -18.27 48.86 25.89
N GLY A 10 -19.57 48.68 26.15
CA GLY A 10 -20.62 49.05 25.21
C GLY A 10 -20.67 50.55 24.93
N LEU A 11 -20.59 51.37 25.98
CA LEU A 11 -20.54 52.83 25.86
C LEU A 11 -19.27 53.30 25.14
N PHE A 12 -18.11 52.71 25.45
CA PHE A 12 -16.85 53.01 24.77
C PHE A 12 -16.94 52.70 23.27
N SER A 13 -17.41 51.51 22.92
CA SER A 13 -17.56 51.05 21.54
C SER A 13 -18.59 51.88 20.78
N ALA A 14 -19.67 52.29 21.44
CA ALA A 14 -20.68 53.17 20.85
C ALA A 14 -20.13 54.57 20.57
N ARG A 15 -19.38 55.15 21.52
CA ARG A 15 -18.80 56.50 21.42
C ARG A 15 -17.68 56.58 20.38
N HIS A 16 -16.84 55.56 20.29
CA HIS A 16 -15.71 55.49 19.35
C HIS A 16 -15.99 54.54 18.18
N SER A 17 -17.26 54.43 17.76
CA SER A 17 -17.69 53.42 16.78
C SER A 17 -16.90 53.41 15.48
N THR A 18 -16.51 54.57 14.95
CA THR A 18 -15.67 54.67 13.75
C THR A 18 -14.27 54.11 13.97
N ALA A 19 -13.62 54.45 15.09
CA ALA A 19 -12.27 53.97 15.41
C ALA A 19 -12.25 52.45 15.64
N VAL A 20 -13.24 51.91 16.37
CA VAL A 20 -13.35 50.46 16.61
C VAL A 20 -13.56 49.70 15.30
N ILE A 21 -14.46 50.17 14.43
CA ILE A 21 -14.69 49.55 13.12
C ILE A 21 -13.42 49.56 12.27
N ILE A 22 -12.71 50.70 12.21
CA ILE A 22 -11.46 50.83 11.45
C ILE A 22 -10.38 49.89 12.02
N SER A 23 -10.24 49.81 13.35
CA SER A 23 -9.26 48.93 14.00
C SER A 23 -9.47 47.45 13.62
N TRP A 24 -10.71 46.98 13.63
CA TRP A 24 -11.03 45.60 13.25
C TRP A 24 -10.84 45.35 11.76
N ILE A 25 -11.18 46.30 10.89
CA ILE A 25 -10.92 46.20 9.44
C ILE A 25 -9.41 46.18 9.16
N LEU A 26 -8.62 46.99 9.87
CA LEU A 26 -7.16 46.96 9.76
C LEU A 26 -6.60 45.61 10.22
N LEU A 27 -7.08 45.09 11.36
CA LEU A 27 -6.70 43.76 11.85
C LEU A 27 -7.01 42.67 10.81
N LEU A 28 -8.21 42.72 10.21
CA LEU A 28 -8.60 41.81 9.13
C LEU A 28 -7.65 41.91 7.94
N LEU A 29 -7.33 43.12 7.47
CA LEU A 29 -6.43 43.32 6.34
C LEU A 29 -5.00 42.83 6.60
N VAL A 30 -4.53 42.95 7.86
CA VAL A 30 -3.20 42.46 8.27
C VAL A 30 -3.17 40.94 8.33
N LEU A 31 -4.23 40.30 8.81
CA LEU A 31 -4.26 38.85 9.00
C LEU A 31 -4.73 38.06 7.77
N ALA A 32 -5.51 38.68 6.87
CA ALA A 32 -6.05 38.02 5.68
C ALA A 32 -5.01 37.32 4.79
N PRO A 33 -3.80 37.87 4.55
CA PRO A 33 -2.77 37.21 3.75
C PRO A 33 -2.29 35.88 4.37
N PHE A 34 -2.38 35.73 5.69
CA PHE A 34 -1.96 34.52 6.43
C PHE A 34 -3.10 33.51 6.62
N ALA A 35 -4.33 33.83 6.23
CA ALA A 35 -5.45 32.91 6.41
C ALA A 35 -5.34 31.64 5.54
N PRO A 36 -4.97 31.71 4.24
CA PRO A 36 -4.85 30.53 3.39
C PRO A 36 -3.75 29.56 3.84
N SER A 37 -2.71 30.05 4.51
CA SER A 37 -1.58 29.22 4.91
C SER A 37 -1.93 28.20 5.99
N LEU A 38 -3.04 28.33 6.72
CA LEU A 38 -3.47 27.26 7.61
C LEU A 38 -3.79 25.96 6.84
N PHE A 39 -4.40 26.08 5.64
CA PHE A 39 -4.68 24.93 4.78
C PHE A 39 -3.40 24.31 4.20
N THR A 40 -2.38 25.11 3.94
CA THR A 40 -1.08 24.58 3.45
C THR A 40 -0.26 23.90 4.54
N HIS A 41 -0.47 24.27 5.81
CA HIS A 41 0.14 23.61 6.99
C HIS A 41 -0.73 22.45 7.52
N THR A 42 -1.76 22.07 6.79
CA THR A 42 -2.62 20.95 7.17
C THR A 42 -1.97 19.63 6.73
N ASN A 43 -1.82 18.70 7.68
CA ASN A 43 -1.38 17.35 7.41
C ASN A 43 -2.59 16.48 7.05
N TYR A 44 -2.48 15.76 5.93
CA TYR A 44 -3.48 14.80 5.46
C TYR A 44 -3.04 13.35 5.68
N ASN A 45 -1.87 13.14 6.28
CA ASN A 45 -1.37 11.81 6.62
C ASN A 45 -2.06 11.27 7.88
N ILE A 46 -3.02 10.39 7.65
CA ILE A 46 -3.82 9.74 8.69
C ILE A 46 -2.96 8.89 9.64
N ALA A 47 -1.97 8.16 9.11
CA ALA A 47 -1.18 7.23 9.90
C ALA A 47 -0.31 7.93 10.95
N SER A 48 0.24 9.12 10.63
CA SER A 48 1.03 9.90 11.59
C SER A 48 0.18 10.60 12.64
N ASP A 49 -1.05 10.99 12.29
CA ASP A 49 -1.91 11.82 13.15
C ASP A 49 -2.71 10.98 14.18
N ILE A 50 -2.89 9.68 13.91
CA ILE A 50 -3.67 8.78 14.77
C ILE A 50 -2.83 8.17 15.89
N VAL A 51 -1.57 7.78 15.62
CA VAL A 51 -0.81 6.95 16.55
C VAL A 51 -0.20 7.80 17.69
N PRO A 52 -0.47 7.48 18.97
CA PRO A 52 0.11 8.22 20.09
C PRO A 52 1.64 8.11 20.12
N THR A 53 2.32 9.24 20.37
CA THR A 53 3.78 9.36 20.30
C THR A 53 4.54 8.41 21.23
N ASN A 54 3.97 8.09 22.40
CA ASN A 54 4.60 7.21 23.40
C ASN A 54 4.09 5.76 23.36
N SER A 55 3.30 5.39 22.34
CA SER A 55 2.76 4.03 22.24
C SER A 55 3.84 3.00 21.85
N PRO A 56 3.70 1.72 22.25
CA PRO A 56 4.58 0.64 21.79
C PRO A 56 4.62 0.53 20.27
N ALA A 57 3.49 0.77 19.58
CA ALA A 57 3.40 0.77 18.13
C ALA A 57 4.26 1.89 17.50
N ASN A 58 4.24 3.10 18.06
CA ASN A 58 5.10 4.19 17.57
C ASN A 58 6.59 3.91 17.82
N ILE A 59 6.94 3.31 18.96
CA ILE A 59 8.31 2.87 19.24
C ILE A 59 8.76 1.83 18.21
N ALA A 60 7.90 0.86 17.88
CA ALA A 60 8.17 -0.15 16.86
C ALA A 60 8.39 0.49 15.47
N SER A 61 7.52 1.43 15.08
CA SER A 61 7.65 2.17 13.81
C SER A 61 8.94 3.01 13.73
N ASN A 62 9.30 3.70 14.81
CA ASN A 62 10.56 4.43 14.90
C ASN A 62 11.78 3.50 14.78
N LEU A 63 11.74 2.34 15.43
CA LEU A 63 12.79 1.32 15.32
C LEU A 63 12.88 0.75 13.90
N GLN A 64 11.74 0.48 13.26
CA GLN A 64 11.69 0.05 11.86
C GLN A 64 12.43 1.04 10.97
N THR A 65 12.14 2.33 11.14
CA THR A 65 12.70 3.41 10.31
C THR A 65 14.18 3.67 10.60
N SER A 66 14.63 3.52 11.86
CA SER A 66 16.03 3.76 12.24
C SER A 66 16.96 2.61 11.87
N GLU A 67 16.52 1.37 12.17
CA GLU A 67 17.34 0.16 12.06
C GLU A 67 17.22 -0.52 10.70
N PHE A 68 16.09 -0.39 10.01
CA PHE A 68 15.84 -1.05 8.73
C PHE A 68 15.77 0.00 7.61
N ASN A 69 16.20 -0.37 6.40
CA ASN A 69 16.21 0.57 5.28
C ASN A 69 14.79 0.74 4.73
N THR A 70 14.11 1.82 5.10
CA THR A 70 12.87 2.26 4.44
C THR A 70 13.22 3.32 3.39
N SER A 71 12.89 3.06 2.13
CA SER A 71 13.13 4.01 1.02
C SER A 71 12.09 5.14 1.06
N ASN A 72 12.56 6.39 1.08
CA ASN A 72 11.75 7.61 1.03
C ASN A 72 11.31 8.01 -0.41
N ASP A 73 11.32 7.09 -1.37
CA ASP A 73 10.99 7.42 -2.75
C ASP A 73 9.50 7.68 -2.91
N SER A 74 9.16 8.86 -3.46
CA SER A 74 7.79 9.18 -3.84
C SER A 74 7.30 8.14 -4.83
N SER A 75 6.41 7.28 -4.37
CA SER A 75 5.91 6.15 -5.15
C SER A 75 4.39 6.14 -5.15
N PHE A 76 3.84 5.67 -6.26
CA PHE A 76 2.44 5.31 -6.36
C PHE A 76 2.33 3.93 -6.97
N VAL A 77 1.21 3.27 -6.70
CA VAL A 77 0.92 1.94 -7.16
C VAL A 77 -0.35 1.99 -8.02
N ILE A 78 -0.40 1.21 -9.09
CA ILE A 78 -1.62 0.93 -9.83
C ILE A 78 -1.94 -0.55 -9.63
N VAL A 79 -3.14 -0.81 -9.15
CA VAL A 79 -3.73 -2.14 -9.03
C VAL A 79 -4.76 -2.28 -10.15
N THR A 80 -4.60 -3.26 -11.02
CA THR A 80 -5.64 -3.63 -12.00
C THR A 80 -6.43 -4.80 -11.46
N ASN A 81 -7.70 -4.91 -11.84
CA ASN A 81 -8.57 -6.02 -11.48
C ASN A 81 -9.42 -6.43 -12.69
N ASP A 82 -9.82 -7.70 -12.71
CA ASP A 82 -10.53 -8.33 -13.83
C ASP A 82 -9.75 -8.30 -15.16
N THR A 83 -8.42 -8.18 -15.09
CA THR A 83 -7.51 -8.13 -16.24
C THR A 83 -6.61 -9.35 -16.28
N SER A 84 -7.04 -10.44 -16.92
CA SER A 84 -6.23 -11.67 -16.87
C SER A 84 -4.93 -11.61 -17.67
N ILE A 85 -3.78 -11.80 -17.03
CA ILE A 85 -2.48 -11.92 -17.71
C ILE A 85 -2.36 -13.17 -18.61
N ASP A 86 -3.26 -14.13 -18.43
CA ASP A 86 -3.35 -15.34 -19.27
C ASP A 86 -4.12 -15.05 -20.58
N GLN A 87 -4.72 -13.86 -20.73
CA GLN A 87 -5.34 -13.40 -21.97
C GLN A 87 -4.43 -12.43 -22.72
N GLN A 88 -4.11 -12.73 -23.97
CA GLN A 88 -3.18 -11.93 -24.78
C GLN A 88 -3.62 -10.46 -24.94
N LEU A 89 -4.93 -10.21 -25.10
CA LEU A 89 -5.47 -8.85 -25.23
C LEU A 89 -5.21 -8.01 -23.97
N SER A 90 -5.50 -8.58 -22.80
CA SER A 90 -5.31 -7.92 -21.50
C SER A 90 -3.82 -7.72 -21.21
N LEU A 91 -2.98 -8.74 -21.45
CA LEU A 91 -1.53 -8.63 -21.28
C LEU A 91 -0.93 -7.51 -22.14
N THR A 92 -1.33 -7.42 -23.42
CA THR A 92 -0.88 -6.37 -24.34
C THR A 92 -1.34 -4.99 -23.86
N ALA A 93 -2.58 -4.87 -23.36
CA ALA A 93 -3.09 -3.61 -22.82
C ALA A 93 -2.32 -3.16 -21.57
N LEU A 94 -2.00 -4.09 -20.66
CA LEU A 94 -1.21 -3.81 -19.45
C LEU A 94 0.22 -3.35 -19.80
N MET A 95 0.86 -3.98 -20.79
CA MET A 95 2.17 -3.55 -21.30
C MET A 95 2.11 -2.13 -21.87
N ASN A 96 1.14 -1.86 -22.75
CA ASN A 96 0.96 -0.55 -23.38
C ASN A 96 0.62 0.53 -22.35
N MET A 97 -0.19 0.20 -21.34
CA MET A 97 -0.52 1.10 -20.22
C MET A 97 0.75 1.51 -19.47
N GLN A 98 1.58 0.55 -19.07
CA GLN A 98 2.82 0.80 -18.36
C GLN A 98 3.77 1.69 -19.17
N GLU A 99 3.94 1.39 -20.47
CA GLU A 99 4.77 2.19 -21.37
C GLU A 99 4.24 3.61 -21.56
N ALA A 100 2.92 3.78 -21.73
CA ALA A 100 2.28 5.09 -21.89
C ALA A 100 2.46 5.96 -20.64
N ILE A 101 2.30 5.36 -19.44
CA ILE A 101 2.52 6.05 -18.16
C ILE A 101 3.99 6.47 -18.02
N MET A 102 4.93 5.56 -18.30
CA MET A 102 6.36 5.88 -18.26
C MET A 102 6.72 7.00 -19.25
N SER A 103 6.19 6.95 -20.47
CA SER A 103 6.43 7.98 -21.50
C SER A 103 5.91 9.35 -21.05
N TYR A 104 4.72 9.40 -20.46
CA TYR A 104 4.14 10.63 -19.92
C TYR A 104 4.99 11.21 -18.79
N LEU A 105 5.33 10.40 -17.79
CA LEU A 105 6.13 10.84 -16.64
C LEU A 105 7.54 11.29 -17.05
N ASN A 106 8.17 10.59 -18.00
CA ASN A 106 9.46 11.02 -18.54
C ASN A 106 9.34 12.37 -19.27
N SER A 107 8.23 12.63 -19.98
CA SER A 107 7.99 13.92 -20.65
C SER A 107 7.79 15.09 -19.68
N GLU A 108 7.26 14.82 -18.49
CA GLU A 108 7.13 15.77 -17.37
C GLU A 108 8.44 15.90 -16.53
N GLY A 109 9.53 15.28 -17.02
CA GLY A 109 10.85 15.35 -16.42
C GLY A 109 11.00 14.57 -15.11
N PHE A 110 10.23 13.49 -14.92
CA PHE A 110 10.47 12.52 -13.85
C PHE A 110 11.45 11.43 -14.33
N SER A 111 12.27 10.91 -13.41
CA SER A 111 12.99 9.64 -13.63
C SER A 111 12.20 8.53 -12.96
N VAL A 112 11.66 7.60 -13.75
CA VAL A 112 10.73 6.58 -13.28
C VAL A 112 11.44 5.23 -13.15
N ASN A 113 11.31 4.59 -11.99
CA ASN A 113 11.64 3.19 -11.78
C ASN A 113 10.35 2.39 -11.62
N VAL A 114 10.10 1.41 -12.49
CA VAL A 114 8.86 0.61 -12.46
C VAL A 114 9.16 -0.79 -11.97
N SER A 115 8.41 -1.23 -10.97
CA SER A 115 8.42 -2.60 -10.46
C SER A 115 7.06 -3.24 -10.73
N SER A 116 7.02 -4.21 -11.62
CA SER A 116 5.84 -4.98 -11.96
C SER A 116 6.25 -6.39 -12.41
N ILE A 117 5.29 -7.30 -12.47
CA ILE A 117 5.54 -8.65 -13.00
C ILE A 117 6.10 -8.61 -14.43
N LEU A 118 5.65 -7.65 -15.25
CA LEU A 118 6.07 -7.49 -16.64
C LEU A 118 7.54 -7.05 -16.76
N VAL A 119 7.97 -6.12 -15.91
CA VAL A 119 9.36 -5.65 -15.89
C VAL A 119 10.29 -6.74 -15.38
N VAL A 120 9.91 -7.40 -14.28
CA VAL A 120 10.69 -8.50 -13.71
C VAL A 120 10.83 -9.61 -14.74
N GLU A 121 9.74 -9.98 -15.40
CA GLU A 121 9.74 -11.06 -16.37
C GLU A 121 10.55 -10.73 -17.62
N ASN A 122 10.37 -9.53 -18.20
CA ASN A 122 11.18 -9.09 -19.35
C ASN A 122 12.68 -9.10 -19.02
N ASN A 123 13.06 -8.59 -17.85
CA ASN A 123 14.46 -8.56 -17.41
C ASN A 123 14.99 -9.97 -17.14
N THR A 124 14.23 -10.83 -16.45
CA THR A 124 14.60 -12.21 -16.16
C THR A 124 14.75 -13.00 -17.45
N LEU A 125 13.72 -13.01 -18.30
CA LEU A 125 13.73 -13.74 -19.56
C LEU A 125 14.90 -13.28 -20.44
N ARG A 126 15.11 -11.97 -20.61
CA ARG A 126 16.20 -11.45 -21.44
C ARG A 126 17.59 -11.75 -20.85
N SER A 127 17.80 -11.50 -19.56
CA SER A 127 19.11 -11.72 -18.92
C SER A 127 19.48 -13.20 -18.88
N VAL A 128 18.53 -14.06 -18.50
CA VAL A 128 18.75 -15.51 -18.49
C VAL A 128 18.94 -16.02 -19.91
N SER A 129 18.16 -15.58 -20.89
CA SER A 129 18.32 -16.02 -22.28
C SER A 129 19.66 -15.60 -22.87
N LEU A 130 20.17 -14.41 -22.55
CA LEU A 130 21.50 -13.97 -22.96
C LEU A 130 22.61 -14.77 -22.29
N SER A 131 22.46 -15.05 -20.98
CA SER A 131 23.41 -15.86 -20.22
C SER A 131 23.46 -17.30 -20.75
N LEU A 132 22.29 -17.92 -20.88
CA LEU A 132 22.13 -19.25 -21.46
C LEU A 132 22.73 -19.25 -22.87
N TYR A 133 22.31 -18.38 -23.77
CA TYR A 133 22.84 -18.35 -25.14
C TYR A 133 24.39 -18.30 -25.21
N GLY A 134 25.05 -17.52 -24.33
CA GLY A 134 26.51 -17.48 -24.27
C GLY A 134 27.14 -18.83 -23.92
N GLU A 135 26.61 -19.51 -22.90
CA GLU A 135 27.06 -20.84 -22.48
C GLU A 135 26.70 -21.90 -23.54
N LEU A 136 25.47 -21.87 -24.05
CA LEU A 136 24.94 -22.81 -25.01
C LEU A 136 25.65 -22.74 -26.36
N LYS A 137 26.00 -21.54 -26.82
CA LYS A 137 26.80 -21.38 -28.04
C LYS A 137 28.17 -22.01 -27.91
N SER A 138 28.82 -21.88 -26.76
CA SER A 138 30.13 -22.50 -26.54
C SER A 138 30.07 -24.03 -26.56
N ILE A 139 29.00 -24.60 -25.98
CA ILE A 139 28.73 -26.03 -25.97
C ILE A 139 28.37 -26.52 -27.38
N TYR A 140 27.56 -25.74 -28.12
CA TYR A 140 27.20 -26.02 -29.50
C TYR A 140 28.44 -26.03 -30.41
N ASP A 141 29.25 -24.97 -30.37
CA ASP A 141 30.47 -24.85 -31.18
C ASP A 141 31.44 -26.00 -30.88
N LEU A 142 31.53 -26.41 -29.61
CA LEU A 142 32.30 -27.57 -29.19
C LEU A 142 31.72 -28.85 -29.79
N ASN A 143 30.41 -29.07 -29.66
CA ASN A 143 29.70 -30.25 -30.19
C ASN A 143 29.84 -30.36 -31.72
N GLU A 144 29.62 -29.27 -32.47
CA GLU A 144 29.77 -29.26 -33.93
C GLU A 144 31.22 -29.56 -34.36
N LYS A 145 32.21 -28.94 -33.69
CA LYS A 145 33.63 -29.25 -33.93
C LYS A 145 33.94 -30.72 -33.67
N LEU A 146 33.42 -31.26 -32.57
CA LEU A 146 33.61 -32.67 -32.22
C LEU A 146 32.94 -33.58 -33.23
N TYR A 147 31.69 -33.33 -33.61
CA TYR A 147 30.96 -34.10 -34.64
C TYR A 147 31.72 -34.11 -35.97
N ASN A 148 32.22 -32.96 -36.41
CA ASN A 148 33.05 -32.85 -37.61
C ASN A 148 34.38 -33.60 -37.47
N SER A 149 35.00 -33.55 -36.29
CA SER A 149 36.20 -34.36 -35.98
C SER A 149 35.89 -35.86 -36.00
N VAL A 150 34.78 -36.31 -35.42
CA VAL A 150 34.34 -37.72 -35.43
C VAL A 150 34.08 -38.17 -36.86
N LEU A 151 33.36 -37.38 -37.65
CA LEU A 151 33.14 -37.64 -39.07
C LEU A 151 34.45 -37.76 -39.83
N THR A 152 35.43 -36.91 -39.53
CA THR A 152 36.74 -36.96 -40.17
C THR A 152 37.51 -38.21 -39.75
N ILE A 153 37.50 -38.57 -38.46
CA ILE A 153 38.12 -39.80 -37.94
C ILE A 153 37.47 -41.02 -38.58
N ASN A 154 36.14 -41.09 -38.60
CA ASN A 154 35.40 -42.19 -39.21
C ASN A 154 35.64 -42.29 -40.72
N LYS A 155 35.62 -41.17 -41.46
CA LYS A 155 36.01 -41.14 -42.89
C LYS A 155 37.44 -41.59 -43.11
N THR A 156 38.35 -41.25 -42.20
CA THR A 156 39.75 -41.69 -42.28
C THR A 156 39.86 -43.18 -42.00
N LEU A 157 39.17 -43.70 -40.98
CA LEU A 157 39.09 -45.14 -40.71
C LEU A 157 38.47 -45.91 -41.89
N ASP A 158 37.43 -45.37 -42.52
CA ASP A 158 36.83 -45.92 -43.75
C ASP A 158 37.79 -45.87 -44.94
N LEU A 159 38.54 -44.78 -45.11
CA LEU A 159 39.56 -44.66 -46.17
C LEU A 159 40.73 -45.61 -45.93
N THR A 160 41.20 -45.76 -44.69
CA THR A 160 42.24 -46.73 -44.30
C THR A 160 41.74 -48.16 -44.51
N ALA A 161 40.49 -48.47 -44.14
CA ALA A 161 39.86 -49.74 -44.46
C ALA A 161 39.82 -49.96 -45.98
N ASN A 162 39.30 -49.00 -46.75
CA ASN A 162 39.26 -49.06 -48.21
C ASN A 162 40.66 -49.21 -48.82
N PHE A 163 41.69 -48.56 -48.26
CA PHE A 163 43.08 -48.71 -48.69
C PHE A 163 43.66 -50.09 -48.37
N LEU A 164 43.28 -50.71 -47.25
CA LEU A 164 43.63 -52.11 -46.95
C LEU A 164 42.91 -53.09 -47.89
N PHE A 165 41.70 -52.75 -48.37
CA PHE A 165 40.89 -53.58 -49.27
C PHE A 165 41.18 -53.37 -50.77
N LEU A 166 41.58 -52.17 -51.21
CA LEU A 166 41.80 -51.82 -52.63
C LEU A 166 42.91 -52.64 -53.31
N PRO A 167 44.04 -52.98 -52.65
CA PRO A 167 45.04 -53.90 -53.20
C PRO A 167 44.46 -55.29 -53.49
N ALA A 168 43.43 -55.74 -52.76
CA ALA A 168 42.75 -57.01 -53.01
C ALA A 168 41.90 -56.96 -54.28
N THR A 169 41.22 -55.84 -54.53
CA THR A 169 40.43 -55.60 -55.75
C THR A 169 41.31 -55.35 -56.97
N ILE A 170 42.43 -54.64 -56.79
CA ILE A 170 43.45 -54.46 -57.82
C ILE A 170 44.07 -55.81 -58.14
N TYR A 171 44.50 -56.60 -57.15
CA TYR A 171 44.98 -57.98 -57.33
C TYR A 171 44.00 -58.82 -58.13
N TYR A 172 42.70 -58.78 -57.80
CA TYR A 172 41.65 -59.43 -58.58
C TYR A 172 41.66 -58.97 -60.06
N SER A 173 41.76 -57.67 -60.32
CA SER A 173 41.75 -57.10 -61.67
C SER A 173 43.01 -57.42 -62.49
N THR A 174 44.21 -57.35 -61.89
CA THR A 174 45.47 -57.70 -62.56
C THR A 174 45.58 -59.19 -62.77
N LEU A 175 45.11 -60.02 -61.84
CA LEU A 175 45.06 -61.47 -62.01
C LEU A 175 44.12 -61.82 -63.18
N LEU A 176 42.92 -61.24 -63.25
CA LEU A 176 41.98 -61.43 -64.37
C LEU A 176 42.57 -61.00 -65.74
N THR A 177 43.37 -59.93 -65.75
CA THR A 177 43.97 -59.35 -66.97
C THR A 177 45.21 -60.13 -67.41
N ALA A 178 46.03 -60.59 -66.47
CA ALA A 178 47.15 -61.50 -66.74
C ALA A 178 46.64 -62.87 -67.22
N TYR A 179 45.57 -63.39 -66.61
CA TYR A 179 44.90 -64.64 -67.01
C TYR A 179 44.35 -64.61 -68.44
N LYS A 180 43.78 -63.48 -68.88
CA LYS A 180 43.27 -63.33 -70.26
C LYS A 180 44.38 -63.33 -71.33
N LYS A 181 45.64 -63.08 -70.94
CA LYS A 181 46.77 -62.97 -71.87
C LYS A 181 47.59 -64.25 -72.02
N SER A 182 47.57 -65.18 -71.05
CA SER A 182 48.54 -66.29 -71.03
C SER A 182 48.09 -67.60 -71.69
N GLY A 183 46.78 -67.84 -71.90
CA GLY A 183 46.26 -68.90 -72.78
C GLY A 183 46.54 -70.37 -72.41
N ASP A 184 47.61 -70.68 -71.69
CA ASP A 184 47.99 -72.02 -71.24
C ASP A 184 47.98 -72.07 -69.72
N LEU A 185 47.15 -72.94 -69.14
CA LEU A 185 46.97 -73.07 -67.69
C LEU A 185 47.25 -74.50 -67.24
N ASN A 186 47.93 -74.62 -66.10
CA ASN A 186 48.13 -75.87 -65.39
C ASN A 186 46.82 -76.30 -64.72
N VAL A 187 46.62 -77.60 -64.44
CA VAL A 187 45.36 -78.13 -63.88
C VAL A 187 44.96 -77.46 -62.55
N SER A 188 45.93 -77.10 -61.70
CA SER A 188 45.71 -76.36 -60.45
C SER A 188 45.33 -74.88 -60.66
N GLU A 189 45.82 -74.26 -61.73
CA GLU A 189 45.52 -72.88 -62.10
C GLU A 189 44.14 -72.77 -62.78
N HIS A 190 43.74 -73.81 -63.52
CA HIS A 190 42.40 -73.92 -64.09
C HIS A 190 41.31 -74.07 -63.00
N LEU A 191 41.61 -74.82 -61.93
CA LEU A 191 40.73 -74.93 -60.77
C LEU A 191 40.63 -73.60 -60.00
N ALA A 192 41.75 -72.91 -59.79
CA ALA A 192 41.77 -71.60 -59.14
C ALA A 192 41.01 -70.55 -59.98
N TYR A 193 41.16 -70.57 -61.31
CA TYR A 193 40.44 -69.71 -62.26
C TYR A 193 38.92 -69.92 -62.23
N ASN A 194 38.46 -71.17 -62.32
CA ASN A 194 37.01 -71.46 -62.25
C ASN A 194 36.43 -71.10 -60.88
N TYR A 195 37.17 -71.37 -59.79
CA TYR A 195 36.78 -70.93 -58.44
C TYR A 195 36.72 -69.39 -58.32
N THR A 196 37.58 -68.65 -59.01
CA THR A 196 37.59 -67.17 -58.96
C THR A 196 36.57 -66.53 -59.89
N VAL A 197 36.25 -67.16 -61.02
CA VAL A 197 35.20 -66.70 -61.95
C VAL A 197 33.81 -66.95 -61.37
N ASP A 198 33.59 -68.10 -60.73
CA ASP A 198 32.31 -68.45 -60.10
C ASP A 198 31.99 -67.57 -58.88
N ASN A 199 33.01 -67.06 -58.19
CA ASN A 199 32.86 -66.20 -57.01
C ASN A 199 32.91 -64.69 -57.30
N ARG A 200 32.97 -64.28 -58.58
CA ARG A 200 32.99 -62.87 -59.01
C ARG A 200 31.73 -62.09 -58.59
N THR A 201 30.58 -62.76 -58.60
CA THR A 201 29.32 -62.20 -58.12
C THR A 201 29.27 -62.16 -56.59
N LEU A 202 29.88 -63.14 -55.90
CA LEU A 202 29.98 -63.16 -54.44
C LEU A 202 30.83 -61.99 -53.88
N PHE A 203 31.93 -61.61 -54.52
CA PHE A 203 32.78 -60.49 -54.08
C PHE A 203 32.07 -59.13 -54.06
N ASN A 204 31.05 -58.95 -54.91
CA ASN A 204 30.25 -57.73 -54.97
C ASN A 204 29.08 -57.73 -53.97
N GLU A 205 28.67 -58.90 -53.45
CA GLU A 205 27.41 -59.05 -52.72
C GLU A 205 27.52 -59.71 -51.33
N THR A 206 28.67 -60.24 -50.90
CA THR A 206 28.79 -60.96 -49.61
C THR A 206 29.85 -60.39 -48.65
N PRO A 207 29.61 -60.41 -47.31
CA PRO A 207 30.59 -60.01 -46.30
C PRO A 207 31.72 -61.05 -46.22
N TYR A 208 32.95 -60.57 -46.08
CA TYR A 208 34.24 -61.28 -46.19
C TYR A 208 34.53 -62.41 -45.18
N GLU A 209 33.53 -63.15 -44.68
CA GLU A 209 33.73 -64.18 -43.65
C GLU A 209 34.31 -65.53 -44.15
N GLU A 210 34.35 -65.82 -45.45
CA GLU A 210 34.77 -67.15 -45.97
C GLU A 210 36.20 -67.23 -46.54
N LEU A 211 37.04 -66.20 -46.43
CA LEU A 211 38.43 -66.25 -46.94
C LEU A 211 39.42 -66.79 -45.88
N TYR A 212 39.42 -68.11 -45.70
CA TYR A 212 40.41 -68.82 -44.86
C TYR A 212 41.78 -68.96 -45.56
N MET A 213 42.74 -69.59 -44.86
CA MET A 213 44.18 -69.78 -45.11
C MET A 213 44.76 -69.75 -46.55
N PRO A 214 44.08 -70.20 -47.62
CA PRO A 214 44.60 -70.05 -48.98
C PRO A 214 44.89 -68.59 -49.41
N TYR A 215 44.10 -67.60 -48.97
CA TYR A 215 44.32 -66.19 -49.30
C TYR A 215 45.61 -65.64 -48.68
N VAL A 216 45.83 -65.93 -47.40
CA VAL A 216 47.03 -65.51 -46.66
C VAL A 216 48.28 -66.26 -47.16
N ASN A 217 48.15 -67.55 -47.45
CA ASN A 217 49.25 -68.33 -48.04
C ASN A 217 49.58 -67.89 -49.47
N GLY A 218 48.58 -67.54 -50.28
CA GLY A 218 48.77 -67.02 -51.63
C GLY A 218 49.43 -65.65 -51.64
N PHE A 219 49.03 -64.76 -50.71
CA PHE A 219 49.66 -63.44 -50.53
C PHE A 219 51.09 -63.56 -49.99
N SER A 220 51.33 -64.47 -49.04
CA SER A 220 52.66 -64.79 -48.51
C SER A 220 53.59 -65.42 -49.56
N LEU A 221 53.08 -66.34 -50.37
CA LEU A 221 53.83 -66.97 -51.47
C LEU A 221 54.16 -65.96 -52.58
N LEU A 222 53.22 -65.05 -52.90
CA LEU A 222 53.48 -63.97 -53.83
C LEU A 222 54.54 -63.04 -53.27
N LEU A 223 54.43 -62.56 -52.02
CA LEU A 223 55.48 -61.77 -51.36
C LEU A 223 56.83 -62.49 -51.45
N ASN A 224 56.90 -63.78 -51.11
CA ASN A 224 58.15 -64.54 -51.22
C ASN A 224 58.67 -64.69 -52.65
N ASN A 225 57.80 -64.73 -53.66
CA ASN A 225 58.19 -64.87 -55.06
C ASN A 225 58.49 -63.52 -55.74
N THR A 226 57.78 -62.43 -55.42
CA THR A 226 58.08 -61.07 -55.89
C THR A 226 59.29 -60.47 -55.15
N LEU A 227 59.56 -60.89 -53.91
CA LEU A 227 60.79 -60.51 -53.18
C LEU A 227 62.06 -61.11 -53.81
N ASN A 228 61.96 -62.18 -54.62
CA ASN A 228 63.11 -62.87 -55.21
C ASN A 228 63.48 -62.42 -56.64
N SER A 229 62.69 -61.56 -57.29
CA SER A 229 63.02 -61.02 -58.62
C SER A 229 62.97 -59.49 -58.60
N SER A 230 64.14 -58.88 -58.35
CA SER A 230 64.48 -57.48 -58.65
C SER A 230 63.35 -56.45 -58.51
N ASN A 231 63.14 -55.92 -57.31
CA ASN A 231 63.54 -54.57 -56.88
C ASN A 231 62.81 -54.28 -55.54
N ILE A 232 63.38 -54.77 -54.44
CA ILE A 232 62.85 -54.54 -53.08
C ILE A 232 62.65 -53.04 -52.83
N HIS A 233 63.51 -52.20 -53.40
CA HIS A 233 63.37 -50.75 -53.30
C HIS A 233 62.13 -50.21 -53.99
N GLU A 234 61.76 -50.63 -55.20
CA GLU A 234 60.59 -50.02 -55.88
C GLU A 234 59.25 -50.39 -55.27
N VAL A 235 59.09 -51.58 -54.68
CA VAL A 235 57.85 -51.97 -54.00
C VAL A 235 57.76 -51.34 -52.62
N LEU A 236 58.87 -51.33 -51.86
CA LEU A 236 58.91 -50.63 -50.58
C LEU A 236 58.81 -49.12 -50.78
N ASP A 237 59.36 -48.57 -51.87
CA ASP A 237 59.24 -47.16 -52.25
C ASP A 237 57.86 -46.88 -52.83
N LEU A 238 57.17 -47.79 -53.55
CA LEU A 238 55.77 -47.57 -53.94
C LEU A 238 54.85 -47.59 -52.71
N VAL A 239 55.10 -48.49 -51.77
CA VAL A 239 54.36 -48.57 -50.50
C VAL A 239 54.69 -47.35 -49.64
N ASN A 240 55.96 -46.98 -49.48
CA ASN A 240 56.38 -45.79 -48.73
C ASN A 240 56.00 -44.50 -49.44
N TYR A 241 55.94 -44.46 -50.78
CA TYR A 241 55.49 -43.31 -51.58
C TYR A 241 53.99 -43.19 -51.57
N ALA A 242 53.22 -44.29 -51.63
CA ALA A 242 51.77 -44.29 -51.52
C ALA A 242 51.32 -44.01 -50.08
N VAL A 243 52.02 -44.55 -49.07
CA VAL A 243 51.85 -44.19 -47.66
C VAL A 243 52.28 -42.75 -47.45
N ASN A 244 53.41 -42.28 -47.99
CA ASN A 244 53.77 -40.86 -47.91
C ASN A 244 52.80 -39.97 -48.70
N GLU A 245 52.24 -40.34 -49.84
CA GLU A 245 51.27 -39.55 -50.62
C GLU A 245 49.90 -39.50 -49.94
N THR A 246 49.46 -40.61 -49.33
CA THR A 246 48.25 -40.61 -48.49
C THR A 246 48.49 -39.83 -47.20
N VAL A 247 49.63 -40.01 -46.54
CA VAL A 247 50.02 -39.26 -45.34
C VAL A 247 50.26 -37.78 -45.66
N THR A 248 50.88 -37.39 -46.77
CA THR A 248 51.15 -35.98 -47.16
C THR A 248 49.94 -35.31 -47.78
N GLY A 249 49.13 -36.03 -48.56
CA GLY A 249 47.84 -35.57 -49.08
C GLY A 249 46.80 -35.33 -47.97
N ILE A 250 46.89 -36.07 -46.86
CA ILE A 250 46.08 -35.88 -45.65
C ILE A 250 46.73 -34.87 -44.68
N ALA A 251 48.05 -34.89 -44.50
CA ALA A 251 48.79 -33.95 -43.64
C ALA A 251 48.73 -32.51 -44.15
N GLY A 252 48.62 -32.31 -45.47
CA GLY A 252 48.43 -30.98 -46.07
C GLY A 252 47.11 -30.29 -45.70
N LYS A 253 46.16 -31.00 -45.07
CA LYS A 253 44.87 -30.46 -44.62
C LYS A 253 44.60 -30.67 -43.12
N ALA A 254 45.53 -31.26 -42.38
CA ALA A 254 45.32 -31.62 -40.99
C ALA A 254 45.69 -30.48 -40.04
N GLY A 255 44.69 -29.97 -39.34
CA GLY A 255 44.87 -29.28 -38.06
C GLY A 255 45.38 -30.25 -36.97
N PRO A 256 45.04 -30.05 -35.68
CA PRO A 256 45.73 -30.60 -34.51
C PRO A 256 45.70 -32.15 -34.32
N PHE A 257 45.34 -32.93 -35.34
CA PHE A 257 45.06 -34.37 -35.27
C PHE A 257 46.11 -35.26 -35.95
N GLY A 258 47.21 -34.68 -36.48
CA GLY A 258 48.35 -35.44 -37.01
C GLY A 258 48.91 -36.53 -36.07
N PRO A 259 49.00 -36.32 -34.74
CA PRO A 259 49.48 -37.34 -33.81
C PRO A 259 48.55 -38.56 -33.64
N ILE A 260 47.24 -38.40 -33.88
CA ILE A 260 46.24 -39.47 -33.71
C ILE A 260 46.27 -40.44 -34.90
N LEU A 261 46.58 -39.96 -36.11
CA LEU A 261 46.76 -40.82 -37.28
C LEU A 261 47.88 -41.86 -37.09
N ILE A 262 48.95 -41.50 -36.38
CA ILE A 262 50.11 -42.39 -36.14
C ILE A 262 49.79 -43.46 -35.08
N SER A 263 48.86 -43.20 -34.15
CA SER A 263 48.50 -44.17 -33.10
C SER A 263 47.53 -45.26 -33.58
N VAL A 264 46.70 -44.96 -34.59
CA VAL A 264 45.85 -45.94 -35.29
C VAL A 264 46.71 -47.02 -35.96
N ASP A 265 47.82 -46.63 -36.58
CA ASP A 265 48.67 -47.47 -37.43
C ASP A 265 49.42 -48.58 -36.65
N HIS A 266 49.72 -48.36 -35.36
CA HIS A 266 50.50 -49.31 -34.55
C HIS A 266 49.69 -50.43 -33.88
N ASN A 267 48.36 -50.36 -33.81
CA ASN A 267 47.53 -51.30 -33.03
C ASN A 267 46.55 -52.14 -33.87
N LEU A 268 46.60 -52.01 -35.19
CA LEU A 268 45.61 -52.61 -36.09
C LEU A 268 46.19 -53.80 -36.85
N THR A 269 45.41 -54.87 -36.95
CA THR A 269 45.76 -56.05 -37.76
C THR A 269 44.66 -56.28 -38.80
N LEU A 270 45.00 -56.92 -39.92
CA LEU A 270 44.03 -57.37 -40.95
C LEU A 270 42.83 -58.13 -40.35
N ARG A 271 43.04 -58.82 -39.22
CA ARG A 271 42.00 -59.57 -38.49
C ARG A 271 40.95 -58.67 -37.84
N THR A 272 41.30 -57.45 -37.44
CA THR A 272 40.42 -56.49 -36.73
C THR A 272 39.33 -55.90 -37.65
N PHE A 273 39.50 -56.00 -38.98
CA PHE A 273 38.60 -55.42 -39.99
C PHE A 273 37.77 -56.47 -40.76
N ASN A 274 37.85 -57.75 -40.38
CA ASN A 274 37.26 -58.87 -41.13
C ASN A 274 35.71 -58.92 -41.09
N VAL A 275 35.10 -58.31 -40.06
CA VAL A 275 33.64 -58.30 -39.86
C VAL A 275 33.17 -56.85 -39.71
N LYS A 276 32.23 -56.41 -40.55
CA LYS A 276 31.70 -55.02 -40.54
C LYS A 276 31.21 -54.59 -39.15
N LYS A 277 30.60 -55.51 -38.40
CA LYS A 277 30.13 -55.27 -37.03
C LYS A 277 31.27 -55.03 -36.04
N ASP A 278 32.39 -55.75 -36.18
CA ASP A 278 33.56 -55.60 -35.30
C ASP A 278 34.35 -54.34 -35.66
N PHE A 279 34.41 -53.97 -36.95
CA PHE A 279 34.93 -52.69 -37.39
C PHE A 279 34.09 -51.53 -36.83
N LEU A 280 32.76 -51.58 -36.95
CA LEU A 280 31.88 -50.55 -36.40
C LEU A 280 32.03 -50.45 -34.88
N ASN A 281 32.13 -51.58 -34.18
CA ASN A 281 32.39 -51.60 -32.73
C ASN A 281 33.77 -51.06 -32.37
N TYR A 282 34.80 -51.36 -33.16
CA TYR A 282 36.16 -50.86 -32.96
C TYR A 282 36.23 -49.36 -33.25
N SER A 283 35.74 -48.91 -34.40
CA SER A 283 35.61 -47.49 -34.78
C SER A 283 34.81 -46.73 -33.73
N TYR A 284 33.70 -47.30 -33.25
CA TYR A 284 32.92 -46.74 -32.16
C TYR A 284 33.75 -46.57 -30.88
N ASN A 285 34.34 -47.66 -30.37
CA ASN A 285 35.09 -47.62 -29.11
C ASN A 285 36.38 -46.78 -29.21
N TYR A 286 37.06 -46.83 -30.35
CA TYR A 286 38.25 -46.04 -30.64
C TYR A 286 37.88 -44.55 -30.66
N SER A 287 36.89 -44.15 -31.47
CA SER A 287 36.39 -42.78 -31.52
C SER A 287 35.95 -42.28 -30.15
N VAL A 288 35.18 -43.07 -29.39
CA VAL A 288 34.77 -42.72 -28.02
C VAL A 288 35.99 -42.53 -27.10
N SER A 289 36.98 -43.42 -27.15
CA SER A 289 38.18 -43.35 -26.29
C SER A 289 39.06 -42.14 -26.62
N THR A 290 39.32 -41.88 -27.90
CA THR A 290 40.15 -40.76 -28.36
C THR A 290 39.47 -39.42 -28.07
N ILE A 291 38.16 -39.32 -28.29
CA ILE A 291 37.40 -38.10 -27.98
C ILE A 291 37.33 -37.89 -26.47
N SER A 292 37.06 -38.94 -25.69
CA SER A 292 36.99 -38.84 -24.23
C SER A 292 38.29 -38.30 -23.62
N GLU A 293 39.44 -38.73 -24.14
CA GLU A 293 40.76 -38.26 -23.69
C GLU A 293 40.98 -36.77 -24.00
N GLN A 294 40.57 -36.31 -25.19
CA GLN A 294 40.67 -34.89 -25.57
C GLN A 294 39.72 -33.97 -24.79
N LEU A 295 38.61 -34.51 -24.30
CA LEU A 295 37.64 -33.79 -23.50
C LEU A 295 38.01 -33.70 -22.01
N SER A 296 39.14 -34.28 -21.59
CA SER A 296 39.64 -34.20 -20.21
C SER A 296 39.79 -32.76 -19.69
N ASN A 297 40.18 -31.81 -20.56
CA ASN A 297 40.30 -30.39 -20.20
C ASN A 297 38.95 -29.65 -20.09
N TYR A 298 37.88 -30.24 -20.64
CA TYR A 298 36.51 -29.71 -20.58
C TYR A 298 35.65 -30.48 -19.58
N THR A 299 36.26 -31.33 -18.75
CA THR A 299 35.55 -32.18 -17.79
C THR A 299 34.66 -31.37 -16.88
N ASP A 300 35.10 -30.22 -16.37
CA ASP A 300 34.25 -29.37 -15.52
C ASP A 300 33.05 -28.81 -16.28
N LEU A 301 33.25 -28.34 -17.52
CA LEU A 301 32.15 -27.80 -18.33
C LEU A 301 31.12 -28.88 -18.70
N ILE A 302 31.58 -30.10 -19.00
CA ILE A 302 30.71 -31.23 -19.37
C ILE A 302 30.03 -31.86 -18.14
N SER A 303 30.79 -32.08 -17.06
CA SER A 303 30.27 -32.76 -15.86
C SER A 303 29.43 -31.85 -14.97
N LYS A 304 29.79 -30.56 -14.87
CA LYS A 304 29.11 -29.59 -14.01
C LYS A 304 27.94 -28.90 -14.70
N ASN A 305 28.04 -28.58 -16.00
CA ASN A 305 26.98 -27.82 -16.69
C ASN A 305 26.01 -28.73 -17.47
N LEU A 306 26.42 -29.92 -17.93
CA LEU A 306 25.55 -30.85 -18.70
C LEU A 306 25.12 -32.10 -17.91
N HIS A 307 25.52 -32.24 -16.64
CA HIS A 307 25.19 -33.40 -15.78
C HIS A 307 25.45 -34.77 -16.40
N THR A 308 26.48 -34.89 -17.23
CA THR A 308 26.83 -36.13 -17.92
C THR A 308 28.32 -36.44 -17.75
N THR A 309 28.68 -37.71 -17.94
CA THR A 309 30.10 -38.08 -17.96
C THR A 309 30.68 -37.79 -19.34
N VAL A 310 31.94 -37.39 -19.40
CA VAL A 310 32.68 -37.20 -20.66
C VAL A 310 32.55 -38.43 -21.59
N THR A 311 32.50 -39.62 -21.01
CA THR A 311 32.30 -40.87 -21.74
C THR A 311 30.89 -41.04 -22.30
N ASN A 312 29.85 -40.67 -21.54
CA ASN A 312 28.48 -40.75 -22.06
C ASN A 312 28.21 -39.68 -23.11
N PHE A 313 28.71 -38.46 -22.90
CA PHE A 313 28.63 -37.38 -23.87
C PHE A 313 29.30 -37.76 -25.20
N SER A 314 30.55 -38.25 -25.15
CA SER A 314 31.27 -38.70 -26.36
C SER A 314 30.56 -39.85 -27.07
N ARG A 315 29.96 -40.81 -26.34
CA ARG A 315 29.16 -41.90 -26.95
C ARG A 315 27.98 -41.37 -27.75
N SER A 316 27.27 -40.37 -27.24
CA SER A 316 26.11 -39.79 -27.92
C SER A 316 26.51 -39.10 -29.23
N ILE A 317 27.61 -38.35 -29.21
CA ILE A 317 28.19 -37.69 -30.40
C ILE A 317 28.61 -38.71 -31.46
N VAL A 318 29.29 -39.78 -31.05
CA VAL A 318 29.78 -40.83 -31.96
C VAL A 318 28.61 -41.59 -32.59
N ASN A 319 27.57 -41.91 -31.82
CA ASN A 319 26.35 -42.55 -32.34
C ASN A 319 25.68 -41.69 -33.42
N LEU A 320 25.56 -40.39 -33.19
CA LEU A 320 25.01 -39.45 -34.17
C LEU A 320 25.84 -39.40 -35.45
N SER A 321 27.17 -39.29 -35.32
CA SER A 321 28.09 -39.31 -36.46
C SER A 321 27.98 -40.58 -37.31
N LEU A 322 27.91 -41.75 -36.68
CA LEU A 322 27.76 -43.03 -37.38
C LEU A 322 26.39 -43.20 -38.06
N SER A 323 25.35 -42.59 -37.51
CA SER A 323 24.01 -42.61 -38.11
C SER A 323 23.87 -41.74 -39.36
N GLY A 324 24.89 -40.90 -39.66
CA GLY A 324 24.85 -39.96 -40.78
C GLY A 324 23.82 -38.83 -40.62
N ASN A 325 23.23 -38.69 -39.44
CA ASN A 325 22.18 -37.73 -39.16
C ASN A 325 22.77 -36.41 -38.66
N SER A 326 23.20 -35.55 -39.59
CA SER A 326 23.67 -34.20 -39.26
C SER A 326 22.60 -33.33 -38.58
N ALA A 327 21.31 -33.65 -38.76
CA ALA A 327 20.21 -32.94 -38.10
C ALA A 327 20.00 -33.35 -36.64
N GLY A 328 20.60 -34.46 -36.18
CA GLY A 328 20.52 -34.89 -34.78
C GLY A 328 21.54 -34.21 -33.84
N VAL A 329 22.48 -33.44 -34.37
CA VAL A 329 23.38 -32.58 -33.56
C VAL A 329 22.58 -31.51 -32.79
N PRO A 330 21.65 -30.78 -33.43
CA PRO A 330 20.66 -29.93 -32.75
C PRO A 330 19.88 -30.63 -31.62
N ASP A 331 19.36 -31.84 -31.86
CA ASP A 331 18.54 -32.54 -30.86
C ASP A 331 19.36 -32.95 -29.62
N LEU A 332 20.62 -33.37 -29.81
CA LEU A 332 21.52 -33.65 -28.69
C LEU A 332 21.74 -32.42 -27.81
N THR A 333 21.87 -31.25 -28.45
CA THR A 333 22.04 -29.98 -27.72
C THR A 333 20.79 -29.64 -26.93
N SER A 334 19.58 -29.82 -27.48
CA SER A 334 18.34 -29.44 -26.79
C SER A 334 18.11 -30.20 -25.47
N LEU A 335 18.33 -31.51 -25.43
CA LEU A 335 18.02 -32.34 -24.26
C LEU A 335 19.06 -32.23 -23.13
N GLU A 336 20.35 -32.21 -23.46
CA GLU A 336 21.42 -32.08 -22.46
C GLU A 336 21.45 -30.67 -21.87
N VAL A 337 21.20 -29.66 -22.71
CA VAL A 337 21.04 -28.26 -22.28
C VAL A 337 19.80 -28.07 -21.44
N TYR A 338 18.69 -28.72 -21.80
CA TYR A 338 17.48 -28.70 -21.00
C TYR A 338 17.77 -29.23 -19.58
N ASN A 339 18.40 -30.40 -19.45
CA ASN A 339 18.74 -30.97 -18.14
C ASN A 339 19.76 -30.11 -17.36
N GLY A 340 20.76 -29.55 -18.04
CA GLY A 340 21.72 -28.62 -17.45
C GLY A 340 21.07 -27.33 -16.94
N THR A 341 20.17 -26.75 -17.73
CA THR A 341 19.38 -25.57 -17.36
C THR A 341 18.50 -25.87 -16.16
N VAL A 342 17.80 -27.01 -16.15
CA VAL A 342 16.97 -27.43 -15.02
C VAL A 342 17.79 -27.55 -13.72
N TYR A 343 19.01 -28.11 -13.79
CA TYR A 343 19.88 -28.19 -12.62
C TYR A 343 20.41 -26.83 -12.18
N LEU A 344 20.84 -25.97 -13.11
CA LEU A 344 21.38 -24.64 -12.78
C LEU A 344 20.39 -23.81 -11.98
N PHE A 345 19.10 -23.86 -12.35
CA PHE A 345 18.03 -23.14 -11.66
C PHE A 345 17.41 -23.92 -10.49
N GLN A 346 17.90 -25.13 -10.19
CA GLN A 346 17.39 -25.92 -9.07
C GLN A 346 17.68 -25.22 -7.73
N GLY A 347 16.63 -24.88 -7.00
CA GLY A 347 16.74 -24.18 -5.71
C GLY A 347 16.96 -22.66 -5.81
N ASN A 348 16.80 -22.07 -7.00
CA ASN A 348 16.78 -20.63 -7.19
C ASN A 348 15.55 -20.03 -6.48
N PRO A 349 15.71 -19.05 -5.58
CA PRO A 349 14.58 -18.46 -4.85
C PRO A 349 13.74 -17.47 -5.67
N LEU A 350 14.24 -16.98 -6.80
CA LEU A 350 13.64 -15.88 -7.59
C LEU A 350 13.10 -16.32 -8.94
N VAL A 351 13.58 -17.44 -9.49
CA VAL A 351 13.23 -17.91 -10.83
C VAL A 351 12.78 -19.36 -10.77
N SER A 352 11.74 -19.70 -11.54
CA SER A 352 11.31 -21.05 -11.80
C SER A 352 11.25 -21.33 -13.30
N LEU A 353 11.24 -22.61 -13.68
CA LEU A 353 11.29 -23.02 -15.10
C LEU A 353 10.00 -23.69 -15.50
N ASN A 354 9.46 -23.29 -16.65
CA ASN A 354 8.32 -23.92 -17.26
C ASN A 354 8.78 -25.05 -18.19
N THR A 355 8.92 -26.24 -17.61
CA THR A 355 9.44 -27.43 -18.28
C THR A 355 8.74 -27.76 -19.60
N LYS A 356 7.45 -27.43 -19.75
CA LYS A 356 6.66 -27.69 -20.96
C LYS A 356 7.10 -26.85 -22.17
N TYR A 357 7.53 -25.60 -21.95
CA TYR A 357 7.89 -24.67 -23.02
C TYR A 357 9.40 -24.38 -23.09
N LEU A 358 10.16 -24.84 -22.09
CA LEU A 358 11.59 -24.64 -22.00
C LEU A 358 12.37 -25.31 -23.15
N GLU A 359 12.09 -26.58 -23.46
CA GLU A 359 12.81 -27.31 -24.52
C GLU A 359 12.62 -26.67 -25.92
N PRO A 360 11.37 -26.38 -26.38
CA PRO A 360 11.16 -25.63 -27.63
C PRO A 360 11.85 -24.26 -27.62
N TYR A 361 11.82 -23.55 -26.51
CA TYR A 361 12.43 -22.23 -26.41
C TYR A 361 13.97 -22.27 -26.50
N LEU A 362 14.61 -23.23 -25.82
CA LEU A 362 16.06 -23.44 -25.89
C LEU A 362 16.48 -23.80 -27.32
N SER A 363 15.67 -24.60 -28.03
CA SER A 363 15.92 -24.91 -29.44
C SER A 363 15.85 -23.67 -30.33
N ALA A 364 14.87 -22.78 -30.09
CA ALA A 364 14.69 -21.53 -30.84
C ALA A 364 15.80 -20.51 -30.54
N LEU A 365 16.29 -20.44 -29.31
CA LEU A 365 17.43 -19.60 -28.93
C LEU A 365 18.72 -19.96 -29.66
N LEU A 366 18.90 -21.26 -29.96
CA LEU A 366 20.11 -21.77 -30.59
C LEU A 366 20.06 -21.73 -32.12
N ASP A 367 18.88 -21.80 -32.73
CA ASP A 367 18.66 -21.85 -34.20
C ASP A 367 19.69 -22.72 -34.94
N GLY A 368 19.92 -23.94 -34.44
CA GLY A 368 20.92 -24.84 -35.01
C GLY A 368 22.33 -24.25 -35.13
N GLY A 369 22.75 -23.42 -34.17
CA GLY A 369 24.10 -22.84 -34.09
C GLY A 369 24.35 -21.57 -34.90
N LYS A 370 23.37 -21.09 -35.66
CA LYS A 370 23.52 -19.93 -36.57
C LYS A 370 23.11 -18.61 -35.94
N GLY A 371 22.64 -18.63 -34.69
CA GLY A 371 22.18 -17.46 -33.96
C GLY A 371 23.23 -16.36 -33.84
N ASN A 372 22.75 -15.12 -33.91
CA ASN A 372 23.47 -13.91 -33.47
C ASN A 372 22.71 -13.27 -32.29
N PHE A 373 23.35 -12.35 -31.55
CA PHE A 373 22.68 -11.64 -30.43
C PHE A 373 21.35 -10.96 -30.83
N ALA A 374 21.23 -10.51 -32.09
CA ALA A 374 19.97 -9.96 -32.62
C ALA A 374 18.82 -10.99 -32.65
N GLN A 375 19.14 -12.27 -32.87
CA GLN A 375 18.16 -13.35 -32.92
C GLN A 375 17.69 -13.78 -31.53
N VAL A 376 18.57 -13.72 -30.53
CA VAL A 376 18.19 -13.88 -29.12
C VAL A 376 17.17 -12.81 -28.74
N ASN A 377 17.45 -11.54 -29.07
CA ASN A 377 16.50 -10.47 -28.83
C ASN A 377 15.17 -10.65 -29.58
N ASN A 378 15.20 -11.13 -30.82
CA ASN A 378 13.96 -11.42 -31.57
C ASN A 378 13.15 -12.55 -30.94
N THR A 379 13.81 -13.61 -30.47
CA THR A 379 13.17 -14.76 -29.81
C THR A 379 12.53 -14.34 -28.49
N VAL A 380 13.27 -13.60 -27.67
CA VAL A 380 12.78 -13.00 -26.41
C VAL A 380 11.59 -12.09 -26.69
N ASN A 381 11.72 -11.14 -27.63
CA ASN A 381 10.62 -10.22 -27.97
C ASN A 381 9.40 -10.97 -28.51
N SER A 382 9.59 -12.00 -29.36
CA SER A 382 8.47 -12.79 -29.89
C SER A 382 7.73 -13.54 -28.79
N THR A 383 8.47 -14.05 -27.80
CA THR A 383 7.89 -14.72 -26.63
C THR A 383 7.08 -13.71 -25.81
N LEU A 384 7.62 -12.51 -25.55
CA LEU A 384 6.95 -11.49 -24.73
C LEU A 384 5.67 -10.91 -25.35
N TYR A 385 5.56 -10.81 -26.68
CA TYR A 385 4.42 -10.17 -27.35
C TYR A 385 3.39 -11.15 -27.93
N TYR A 386 3.79 -12.37 -28.28
CA TYR A 386 2.90 -13.32 -28.96
C TYR A 386 2.49 -14.52 -28.11
N GLU A 387 3.18 -14.80 -27.01
CA GLU A 387 2.82 -15.88 -26.08
C GLU A 387 2.14 -15.31 -24.82
N THR A 388 1.35 -16.13 -24.13
CA THR A 388 0.77 -15.76 -22.82
C THR A 388 1.75 -16.05 -21.68
N PHE A 389 1.53 -15.44 -20.51
CA PHE A 389 2.40 -15.62 -19.35
C PHE A 389 2.55 -17.11 -18.95
N SER A 390 1.47 -17.90 -19.07
CA SER A 390 1.48 -19.35 -18.82
C SER A 390 2.39 -20.17 -19.77
N GLN A 391 2.75 -19.60 -20.91
CA GLN A 391 3.56 -20.22 -21.95
C GLN A 391 5.03 -19.80 -21.88
N TYR A 392 5.39 -18.87 -20.97
CA TYR A 392 6.77 -18.42 -20.86
C TYR A 392 7.66 -19.55 -20.32
N PRO A 393 8.85 -19.74 -20.91
CA PRO A 393 9.75 -20.86 -20.63
C PRO A 393 10.49 -20.70 -19.30
N ILE A 394 10.71 -19.44 -18.92
CA ILE A 394 11.30 -19.00 -17.67
C ILE A 394 10.21 -18.16 -17.03
N ILE A 395 9.91 -18.40 -15.77
CA ILE A 395 8.87 -17.68 -15.04
C ILE A 395 9.42 -17.29 -13.67
N PRO A 396 8.88 -16.24 -13.02
CA PRO A 396 9.34 -15.87 -11.70
C PRO A 396 9.03 -16.99 -10.70
N SER A 397 9.74 -17.04 -9.58
CA SER A 397 9.37 -17.97 -8.51
C SER A 397 7.97 -17.62 -8.00
N ASN A 398 7.29 -18.58 -7.37
CA ASN A 398 5.96 -18.33 -6.82
C ASN A 398 5.95 -17.17 -5.82
N TYR A 399 7.04 -16.96 -5.08
CA TYR A 399 7.21 -15.77 -4.22
C TYR A 399 7.12 -14.48 -5.04
N VAL A 400 7.98 -14.33 -6.06
CA VAL A 400 8.02 -13.11 -6.90
C VAL A 400 6.72 -12.90 -7.66
N PHE A 401 6.14 -13.97 -8.20
CA PHE A 401 4.86 -13.92 -8.91
C PHE A 401 3.73 -13.43 -7.98
N ARG A 402 3.63 -13.98 -6.76
CA ARG A 402 2.61 -13.61 -5.77
C ARG A 402 2.86 -12.26 -5.08
N SER A 403 4.03 -11.64 -5.27
CA SER A 403 4.25 -10.23 -4.86
C SER A 403 3.58 -9.24 -5.80
N PHE A 404 3.24 -9.64 -7.04
CA PHE A 404 2.67 -8.73 -8.06
C PHE A 404 1.34 -9.22 -8.65
N VAL A 405 1.01 -10.51 -8.56
CA VAL A 405 -0.18 -11.11 -9.19
C VAL A 405 -1.01 -11.92 -8.17
N GLY A 406 -2.29 -11.59 -8.06
CA GLY A 406 -3.24 -12.24 -7.14
C GLY A 406 -3.53 -13.70 -7.51
N TYR A 407 -4.12 -14.47 -6.59
CA TYR A 407 -4.39 -15.90 -6.76
C TYR A 407 -5.31 -16.24 -7.95
N GLY A 408 -6.13 -15.28 -8.39
CA GLY A 408 -6.99 -15.40 -9.58
C GLY A 408 -6.32 -15.08 -10.92
N ASN A 409 -5.06 -14.63 -10.95
CA ASN A 409 -4.36 -14.14 -12.15
C ASN A 409 -5.11 -13.03 -12.92
N THR A 410 -5.98 -12.30 -12.23
CA THR A 410 -6.81 -11.20 -12.76
C THR A 410 -6.51 -9.85 -12.11
N THR A 411 -5.62 -9.84 -11.13
CA THR A 411 -5.31 -8.68 -10.31
C THR A 411 -3.80 -8.50 -10.29
N GLU A 412 -3.32 -7.36 -10.78
CA GLU A 412 -1.89 -7.08 -10.95
C GLU A 412 -1.50 -5.77 -10.26
N ILE A 413 -0.30 -5.75 -9.69
CA ILE A 413 0.28 -4.59 -9.01
C ILE A 413 1.43 -4.01 -9.83
N PHE A 414 1.36 -2.71 -10.12
CA PHE A 414 2.41 -1.94 -10.77
C PHE A 414 2.88 -0.83 -9.84
N ALA A 415 4.10 -0.93 -9.32
CA ALA A 415 4.70 0.09 -8.48
C ALA A 415 5.59 1.03 -9.30
N PHE A 416 5.34 2.33 -9.18
CA PHE A 416 6.09 3.39 -9.87
C PHE A 416 6.84 4.22 -8.83
N GLY A 417 8.16 4.09 -8.77
CA GLY A 417 9.05 4.93 -7.96
C GLY A 417 9.51 6.15 -8.76
N LEU A 418 9.37 7.33 -8.18
CA LEU A 418 9.74 8.61 -8.78
C LEU A 418 10.83 9.30 -7.96
N ASN A 419 11.70 10.02 -8.67
CA ASN A 419 12.80 10.78 -8.06
C ASN A 419 12.39 12.12 -7.43
N LYS A 420 11.14 12.57 -7.62
CA LYS A 420 10.60 13.82 -7.10
C LYS A 420 9.10 13.69 -6.84
N ASN A 421 8.59 14.45 -5.88
CA ASN A 421 7.16 14.50 -5.57
C ASN A 421 6.34 14.92 -6.79
N TYR A 422 5.12 14.39 -6.90
CA TYR A 422 4.21 14.63 -8.02
C TYR A 422 2.93 15.32 -7.54
N SER A 423 2.23 15.97 -8.48
CA SER A 423 0.98 16.70 -8.18
C SER A 423 -0.25 15.84 -8.47
N ILE A 424 -1.40 16.23 -7.90
CA ILE A 424 -2.69 15.62 -8.22
C ILE A 424 -3.01 15.69 -9.72
N SER A 425 -2.57 16.74 -10.42
CA SER A 425 -2.76 16.85 -11.88
C SER A 425 -2.01 15.77 -12.65
N THR A 426 -0.82 15.40 -12.18
CA THR A 426 -0.01 14.31 -12.74
C THR A 426 -0.73 12.98 -12.52
N LEU A 427 -1.23 12.74 -11.31
CA LEU A 427 -1.96 11.53 -10.97
C LEU A 427 -3.27 11.39 -11.78
N ASN A 428 -4.00 12.49 -11.98
CA ASN A 428 -5.22 12.50 -12.81
C ASN A 428 -4.93 12.13 -14.28
N HIS A 429 -3.79 12.55 -14.82
CA HIS A 429 -3.37 12.12 -16.16
C HIS A 429 -2.98 10.63 -16.18
N VAL A 430 -2.26 10.15 -15.17
CA VAL A 430 -1.94 8.72 -15.01
C VAL A 430 -3.21 7.88 -14.94
N ASN A 431 -4.20 8.29 -14.15
CA ASN A 431 -5.51 7.66 -14.05
C ASN A 431 -6.25 7.63 -15.40
N LYS A 432 -6.18 8.73 -16.16
CA LYS A 432 -6.78 8.81 -17.51
C LYS A 432 -6.09 7.87 -18.51
N ILE A 433 -4.77 7.70 -18.40
CA ILE A 433 -4.02 6.74 -19.22
C ILE A 433 -4.42 5.31 -18.82
N ALA A 434 -4.43 4.98 -17.53
CA ALA A 434 -4.80 3.64 -17.04
C ALA A 434 -6.21 3.23 -17.49
N SER A 435 -7.20 4.11 -17.31
CA SER A 435 -8.58 3.88 -17.79
C SER A 435 -8.68 3.66 -19.30
N SER A 436 -7.86 4.34 -20.12
CA SER A 436 -7.90 4.18 -21.59
C SER A 436 -7.40 2.83 -22.11
N TYR A 437 -6.72 2.04 -21.28
CA TYR A 437 -6.23 0.71 -21.65
C TYR A 437 -6.99 -0.41 -20.95
N VAL A 438 -7.36 -0.21 -19.67
CA VAL A 438 -7.95 -1.26 -18.84
C VAL A 438 -9.47 -1.31 -18.93
N SER A 439 -10.13 -0.15 -18.97
CA SER A 439 -11.59 -0.04 -18.88
C SER A 439 -12.29 0.03 -20.24
N VAL A 440 -11.67 -0.54 -21.29
CA VAL A 440 -12.17 -0.49 -22.68
C VAL A 440 -12.61 -1.88 -23.13
N ASP A 441 -13.70 -1.95 -23.90
CA ASP A 441 -14.21 -3.19 -24.49
C ASP A 441 -13.19 -3.79 -25.50
N PRO A 442 -12.87 -5.11 -25.45
CA PRO A 442 -13.50 -6.19 -24.69
C PRO A 442 -12.90 -6.50 -23.30
N ILE A 443 -11.91 -5.74 -22.83
CA ILE A 443 -11.20 -6.03 -21.57
C ILE A 443 -12.10 -5.77 -20.37
N ASN A 444 -12.80 -4.62 -20.35
CA ASN A 444 -13.77 -4.24 -19.30
C ASN A 444 -13.23 -4.40 -17.86
N GLY A 445 -11.93 -4.18 -17.66
CA GLY A 445 -11.27 -4.28 -16.37
C GLY A 445 -11.41 -3.01 -15.52
N SER A 446 -11.08 -3.13 -14.25
CA SER A 446 -11.03 -2.03 -13.28
C SER A 446 -9.59 -1.68 -12.92
N TYR A 447 -9.34 -0.43 -12.53
CA TYR A 447 -8.03 -0.01 -12.04
C TYR A 447 -8.18 0.88 -10.81
N TYR A 448 -7.18 0.83 -9.94
CA TYR A 448 -7.12 1.58 -8.69
C TYR A 448 -5.68 2.09 -8.49
N THR A 449 -5.51 3.40 -8.39
CA THR A 449 -4.28 4.02 -7.87
C THR A 449 -4.23 3.98 -6.34
N ALA A 450 -3.07 3.59 -5.82
CA ALA A 450 -2.74 3.47 -4.40
C ALA A 450 -1.39 4.14 -4.07
N GLY A 451 -1.08 4.17 -2.79
CA GLY A 451 0.11 4.80 -2.22
C GLY A 451 -0.26 5.84 -1.18
N THR A 452 0.62 6.06 -0.20
CA THR A 452 0.38 7.00 0.90
C THR A 452 0.15 8.42 0.38
N THR A 453 1.00 8.87 -0.55
CA THR A 453 0.86 10.17 -1.21
C THR A 453 -0.40 10.31 -2.07
N VAL A 454 -0.89 9.22 -2.68
CA VAL A 454 -2.17 9.20 -3.39
C VAL A 454 -3.33 9.37 -2.42
N LEU A 455 -3.29 8.63 -1.32
CA LEU A 455 -4.32 8.66 -0.28
C LEU A 455 -4.41 10.05 0.35
N ASP A 456 -3.28 10.65 0.73
CA ASP A 456 -3.21 12.00 1.31
C ASP A 456 -3.84 13.05 0.39
N GLN A 457 -3.50 13.02 -0.91
CA GLN A 457 -4.05 13.96 -1.90
C GLN A 457 -5.55 13.74 -2.16
N GLN A 458 -6.01 12.49 -2.14
CA GLN A 458 -7.44 12.16 -2.28
C GLN A 458 -8.24 12.64 -1.07
N ILE A 459 -7.73 12.43 0.14
CA ILE A 459 -8.34 12.93 1.37
C ILE A 459 -8.40 14.45 1.34
N GLU A 460 -7.30 15.13 0.98
CA GLU A 460 -7.28 16.59 0.83
C GLU A 460 -8.40 17.07 -0.09
N GLN A 461 -8.54 16.45 -1.26
CA GLN A 461 -9.57 16.82 -2.23
C GLN A 461 -10.99 16.60 -1.69
N GLU A 462 -11.27 15.41 -1.13
CA GLU A 462 -12.59 15.07 -0.59
C GLU A 462 -12.96 15.97 0.60
N VAL A 463 -11.99 16.31 1.47
CA VAL A 463 -12.19 17.24 2.58
C VAL A 463 -12.50 18.65 2.10
N MET A 464 -11.77 19.14 1.10
CA MET A 464 -12.04 20.49 0.56
C MET A 464 -13.40 20.56 -0.14
N ASP A 465 -13.72 19.56 -0.97
CA ASP A 465 -14.98 19.51 -1.70
C ASP A 465 -16.18 19.37 -0.74
N GLY A 466 -16.06 18.48 0.25
CA GLY A 466 -17.05 18.30 1.32
C GLY A 466 -17.26 19.55 2.19
N LEU A 467 -16.16 20.21 2.57
CA LEU A 467 -16.18 21.45 3.34
C LEU A 467 -16.92 22.57 2.58
N ILE A 468 -16.64 22.74 1.29
CA ILE A 468 -17.30 23.77 0.46
C ILE A 468 -18.81 23.50 0.40
N ARG A 469 -19.23 22.25 0.17
CA ARG A 469 -20.65 21.86 0.15
C ARG A 469 -21.34 22.17 1.48
N ALA A 470 -20.78 21.69 2.59
CA ALA A 470 -21.32 21.90 3.93
C ALA A 470 -21.45 23.40 4.25
N LEU A 471 -20.42 24.20 3.97
CA LEU A 471 -20.44 25.64 4.23
C LEU A 471 -21.49 26.39 3.42
N ILE A 472 -21.63 26.11 2.13
CA ILE A 472 -22.65 26.76 1.29
C ILE A 472 -24.04 26.49 1.86
N ILE A 473 -24.32 25.23 2.22
CA ILE A 473 -25.62 24.83 2.80
C ILE A 473 -25.84 25.54 4.14
N GLY A 474 -24.86 25.47 5.05
CA GLY A 474 -24.93 26.09 6.37
C GLY A 474 -25.14 27.60 6.30
N ILE A 475 -24.42 28.30 5.43
CA ILE A 475 -24.53 29.76 5.22
C ILE A 475 -25.90 30.13 4.67
N VAL A 476 -26.37 29.44 3.62
CA VAL A 476 -27.66 29.73 2.99
C VAL A 476 -28.79 29.54 4.01
N LEU A 477 -28.81 28.42 4.72
CA LEU A 477 -29.85 28.15 5.70
C LEU A 477 -29.76 29.09 6.91
N SER A 478 -28.55 29.45 7.36
CA SER A 478 -28.32 30.46 8.41
C SER A 478 -28.94 31.81 8.02
N ILE A 479 -28.63 32.32 6.82
CA ILE A 479 -29.18 33.58 6.30
C ILE A 479 -30.70 33.51 6.23
N VAL A 480 -31.27 32.38 5.78
CA VAL A 480 -32.73 32.18 5.71
C VAL A 480 -33.35 32.22 7.11
N ILE A 481 -32.82 31.47 8.08
CA ILE A 481 -33.34 31.42 9.45
C ILE A 481 -33.29 32.80 10.12
N VAL A 482 -32.13 33.46 10.06
CA VAL A 482 -31.95 34.79 10.65
C VAL A 482 -32.84 35.82 9.95
N GLY A 483 -32.92 35.75 8.61
CA GLY A 483 -33.77 36.62 7.81
C GLY A 483 -35.26 36.47 8.14
N LEU A 484 -35.73 35.24 8.33
CA LEU A 484 -37.11 34.96 8.76
C LEU A 484 -37.37 35.43 10.19
N PHE A 485 -36.42 35.24 11.11
CA PHE A 485 -36.54 35.66 12.50
C PHE A 485 -36.61 37.18 12.66
N PHE A 486 -35.68 37.91 12.04
CA PHE A 486 -35.68 39.37 12.09
C PHE A 486 -36.65 40.03 11.09
N ARG A 487 -37.13 39.28 10.10
CA ARG A 487 -37.92 39.79 8.96
C ARG A 487 -37.21 40.94 8.25
N SER A 488 -35.89 40.83 8.16
CA SER A 488 -35.02 41.88 7.63
C SER A 488 -33.86 41.24 6.87
N PRO A 489 -33.71 41.54 5.56
CA PRO A 489 -32.57 41.09 4.78
C PRO A 489 -31.26 41.62 5.34
N VAL A 490 -31.22 42.89 5.77
CA VAL A 490 -30.00 43.50 6.32
C VAL A 490 -29.55 42.75 7.57
N ALA A 491 -30.47 42.47 8.51
CA ALA A 491 -30.16 41.71 9.71
C ALA A 491 -29.66 40.29 9.41
N ALA A 492 -30.11 39.67 8.31
CA ALA A 492 -29.68 38.33 7.90
C ALA A 492 -28.20 38.26 7.50
N PHE A 493 -27.70 39.30 6.81
CA PHE A 493 -26.31 39.34 6.37
C PHE A 493 -25.31 39.74 7.46
N ILE A 494 -25.77 40.30 8.59
CA ILE A 494 -24.87 40.73 9.68
C ILE A 494 -24.14 39.52 10.29
N PRO A 495 -24.81 38.47 10.81
CA PRO A 495 -24.13 37.27 11.32
C PRO A 495 -23.12 36.69 10.33
N PHE A 496 -23.52 36.53 9.06
CA PHE A 496 -22.66 36.03 8.00
C PHE A 496 -21.39 36.88 7.81
N SER A 497 -21.53 38.21 7.76
CA SER A 497 -20.38 39.11 7.58
C SER A 497 -19.41 39.02 8.75
N LEU A 498 -19.94 38.93 9.98
CA LEU A 498 -19.13 38.81 11.18
C LEU A 498 -18.48 37.42 11.26
N PHE A 499 -19.17 36.37 10.83
CA PHE A 499 -18.60 35.03 10.67
C PHE A 499 -17.39 35.05 9.74
N LEU A 500 -17.52 35.61 8.52
CA LEU A 500 -16.40 35.71 7.58
C LEU A 500 -15.21 36.46 8.18
N MET A 501 -15.49 37.59 8.83
CA MET A 501 -14.46 38.39 9.48
C MET A 501 -13.76 37.63 10.61
N SER A 502 -14.54 36.96 11.48
CA SER A 502 -14.00 36.13 12.57
C SER A 502 -13.16 34.97 12.03
N SER A 503 -13.61 34.34 10.94
CA SER A 503 -12.91 33.23 10.31
C SER A 503 -11.58 33.67 9.75
N ILE A 504 -11.54 34.71 8.90
CA ILE A 504 -10.28 35.18 8.30
C ILE A 504 -9.28 35.59 9.38
N ILE A 505 -9.72 36.28 10.43
CA ILE A 505 -8.86 36.69 11.55
C ILE A 505 -8.35 35.45 12.30
N SER A 506 -9.22 34.49 12.61
CA SER A 506 -8.86 33.28 13.36
C SER A 506 -7.91 32.38 12.57
N PHE A 507 -8.15 32.19 11.27
CA PHE A 507 -7.25 31.47 10.37
C PHE A 507 -5.88 32.14 10.28
N GLY A 508 -5.83 33.47 10.14
CA GLY A 508 -4.56 34.19 10.12
C GLY A 508 -3.78 34.09 11.43
N ILE A 509 -4.45 34.20 12.59
CA ILE A 509 -3.81 34.03 13.90
C ILE A 509 -3.32 32.59 14.08
N ASN A 510 -4.16 31.60 13.75
CA ASN A 510 -3.81 30.20 13.88
C ASN A 510 -2.65 29.82 12.96
N SER A 511 -2.60 30.34 11.73
CA SER A 511 -1.47 30.12 10.84
C SER A 511 -0.17 30.66 11.44
N LEU A 512 -0.18 31.89 11.97
CA LEU A 512 1.00 32.47 12.62
C LEU A 512 1.41 31.69 13.87
N LEU A 513 0.44 31.22 14.66
CA LEU A 513 0.67 30.39 15.84
C LEU A 513 1.38 29.08 15.48
N TYR A 514 0.88 28.35 14.49
CA TYR A 514 1.43 27.05 14.11
C TYR A 514 2.77 27.17 13.38
N GLU A 515 2.92 28.17 12.51
CA GLU A 515 4.16 28.38 11.75
C GLU A 515 5.31 28.89 12.63
N HIS A 516 5.05 29.90 13.48
CA HIS A 516 6.12 30.64 14.18
C HIS A 516 6.29 30.27 15.66
N ILE A 517 5.27 29.72 16.32
CA ILE A 517 5.31 29.45 17.78
C ILE A 517 5.35 27.96 18.06
N LEU A 518 4.45 27.18 17.46
CA LEU A 518 4.35 25.74 17.73
C LEU A 518 5.25 24.90 16.82
N HIS A 519 5.62 25.41 15.64
CA HIS A 519 6.42 24.70 14.64
C HIS A 519 5.85 23.31 14.30
N SER A 520 4.52 23.24 14.17
CA SER A 520 3.77 22.01 13.91
C SER A 520 2.78 22.22 12.77
N SER A 521 2.37 21.13 12.13
CA SER A 521 1.19 21.09 11.26
C SER A 521 -0.10 20.91 12.08
N VAL A 522 -1.24 21.14 11.43
CA VAL A 522 -2.58 20.83 11.97
C VAL A 522 -3.19 19.63 11.25
N SER A 523 -4.00 18.82 11.93
CA SER A 523 -4.69 17.70 11.26
C SER A 523 -5.79 18.15 10.28
N PHE A 524 -6.07 17.35 9.24
CA PHE A 524 -7.04 17.60 8.16
C PHE A 524 -8.46 17.96 8.59
N VAL A 525 -8.88 17.52 9.79
CA VAL A 525 -10.22 17.80 10.33
C VAL A 525 -10.31 19.22 10.93
N THR A 526 -9.18 19.80 11.33
CA THR A 526 -9.10 21.05 12.11
C THR A 526 -9.71 22.26 11.38
N PRO A 527 -9.36 22.57 10.12
CA PRO A 527 -9.93 23.72 9.40
C PRO A 527 -11.45 23.64 9.26
N THR A 528 -11.97 22.43 9.02
CA THR A 528 -13.40 22.17 8.88
C THR A 528 -14.14 22.43 10.18
N LEU A 529 -13.66 21.86 11.29
CA LEU A 529 -14.27 22.08 12.60
C LEU A 529 -14.25 23.55 13.01
N LEU A 530 -13.15 24.25 12.76
CA LEU A 530 -13.03 25.68 13.03
C LEU A 530 -14.07 26.50 12.28
N LEU A 531 -14.24 26.28 10.97
CA LEU A 531 -15.18 27.05 10.16
C LEU A 531 -16.64 26.80 10.57
N ILE A 532 -17.04 25.55 10.77
CA ILE A 532 -18.42 25.25 11.17
C ILE A 532 -18.71 25.75 12.58
N LEU A 533 -17.77 25.59 13.51
CA LEU A 533 -17.92 26.12 14.87
C LEU A 533 -18.09 27.64 14.84
N LEU A 534 -17.26 28.35 14.08
CA LEU A 534 -17.35 29.80 13.91
C LEU A 534 -18.65 30.23 13.25
N LEU A 535 -19.12 29.48 12.24
CA LEU A 535 -20.40 29.77 11.58
C LEU A 535 -21.55 29.69 12.58
N GLY A 536 -21.58 28.65 13.41
CA GLY A 536 -22.56 28.47 14.46
C GLY A 536 -22.47 29.53 15.56
N LEU A 537 -21.34 29.55 16.28
CA LEU A 537 -21.17 30.38 17.49
C LEU A 537 -21.17 31.88 17.20
N THR A 538 -20.47 32.34 16.15
CA THR A 538 -20.48 33.76 15.81
C THR A 538 -21.88 34.20 15.45
N SER A 539 -22.62 33.38 14.69
CA SER A 539 -24.00 33.70 14.35
C SER A 539 -24.90 33.70 15.59
N ASP A 540 -24.72 32.75 16.51
CA ASP A 540 -25.49 32.67 17.75
C ASP A 540 -25.31 33.94 18.61
N TYR A 541 -24.06 34.29 18.92
CA TYR A 541 -23.71 35.47 19.70
C TYR A 541 -24.24 36.77 19.09
N VAL A 542 -24.09 36.91 17.78
CA VAL A 542 -24.55 38.10 17.05
C VAL A 542 -26.07 38.20 17.08
N VAL A 543 -26.78 37.11 16.80
CA VAL A 543 -28.25 37.08 16.81
C VAL A 543 -28.78 37.36 18.22
N TYR A 544 -28.14 36.82 19.27
CA TYR A 544 -28.55 37.08 20.64
C TYR A 544 -28.42 38.57 21.01
N ILE A 545 -27.26 39.19 20.77
CA ILE A 545 -27.04 40.63 21.04
C ILE A 545 -27.99 41.49 20.19
N MET A 546 -28.16 41.16 18.91
CA MET A 546 -29.09 41.86 18.01
C MET A 546 -30.55 41.75 18.47
N SER A 547 -30.97 40.59 18.97
CA SER A 547 -32.32 40.38 19.47
C SER A 547 -32.60 41.24 20.70
N ARG A 548 -31.61 41.37 21.60
CA ARG A 548 -31.70 42.24 22.78
C ARG A 548 -31.74 43.72 22.38
N PHE A 549 -30.87 44.14 21.47
CA PHE A 549 -30.85 45.50 20.95
C PHE A 549 -32.18 45.89 20.30
N ARG A 550 -32.76 45.00 19.50
CA ARG A 550 -34.09 45.19 18.91
C ARG A 550 -35.16 45.40 19.98
N ARG A 551 -35.12 44.63 21.07
CA ARG A 551 -36.08 44.72 22.18
C ARG A 551 -36.00 46.07 22.90
N GLU A 552 -34.79 46.53 23.20
CA GLU A 552 -34.57 47.83 23.85
C GLU A 552 -35.00 49.00 22.96
N LEU A 553 -34.80 48.89 21.63
CA LEU A 553 -35.32 49.87 20.68
C LEU A 553 -36.86 49.90 20.65
N ILE A 554 -37.54 48.75 20.75
CA ILE A 554 -39.01 48.68 20.79
C ILE A 554 -39.56 49.32 22.07
N ARG A 555 -38.82 49.21 23.19
CA ARG A 555 -39.18 49.82 24.48
C ARG A 555 -38.86 51.33 24.56
N ASN A 556 -38.36 51.95 23.47
CA ASN A 556 -37.92 53.35 23.41
C ASN A 556 -36.87 53.71 24.47
N ASN A 557 -36.01 52.76 24.83
CA ASN A 557 -34.93 53.01 25.79
C ASN A 557 -33.83 53.87 25.12
N LEU A 558 -33.54 55.04 25.70
CA LEU A 558 -32.51 55.96 25.18
C LEU A 558 -31.10 55.33 25.23
N ASP A 559 -30.88 54.41 26.17
CA ASP A 559 -29.61 53.72 26.39
C ASP A 559 -29.60 52.28 25.84
N ALA A 560 -30.37 51.99 24.79
CA ALA A 560 -30.54 50.65 24.23
C ALA A 560 -29.22 49.89 23.97
N ILE A 561 -28.16 50.60 23.57
CA ILE A 561 -26.83 50.00 23.33
C ILE A 561 -26.16 49.59 24.65
N ALA A 562 -26.19 50.47 25.65
CA ALA A 562 -25.55 50.22 26.94
C ALA A 562 -26.23 49.06 27.68
N GLU A 563 -27.57 49.01 27.65
CA GLU A 563 -28.34 47.90 28.24
C GLU A 563 -28.12 46.58 27.49
N SER A 564 -28.05 46.61 26.16
CA SER A 564 -27.78 45.39 25.38
C SER A 564 -26.38 44.84 25.65
N SER A 565 -25.38 45.72 25.72
CA SER A 565 -24.01 45.33 26.07
C SER A 565 -23.92 44.80 27.51
N MET A 566 -24.56 45.48 28.47
CA MET A 566 -24.54 45.10 29.88
C MET A 566 -25.07 43.68 30.13
N TRP A 567 -26.20 43.31 29.52
CA TRP A 567 -26.84 42.01 29.75
C TRP A 567 -26.46 40.97 28.70
N ALA A 568 -26.67 41.26 27.41
CA ALA A 568 -26.41 40.28 26.35
C ALA A 568 -24.91 40.13 26.06
N GLY A 569 -24.15 41.22 26.06
CA GLY A 569 -22.70 41.18 25.88
C GLY A 569 -21.99 40.41 27.00
N HIS A 570 -22.38 40.69 28.26
CA HIS A 570 -21.89 39.92 29.41
C HIS A 570 -22.18 38.42 29.28
N ALA A 571 -23.41 38.06 28.93
CA ALA A 571 -23.80 36.66 28.76
C ALA A 571 -23.00 35.96 27.65
N VAL A 572 -22.83 36.60 26.49
CA VAL A 572 -22.00 36.09 25.37
C VAL A 572 -20.54 35.91 25.78
N PHE A 573 -19.97 36.87 26.51
CA PHE A 573 -18.58 36.75 26.98
C PHE A 573 -18.39 35.56 27.91
N THR A 574 -19.33 35.36 28.81
CA THR A 574 -19.24 34.27 29.76
C THR A 574 -19.38 32.91 29.12
N SER A 575 -20.32 32.76 28.19
CA SER A 575 -20.54 31.53 27.44
C SER A 575 -19.35 31.23 26.53
N GLY A 576 -18.82 32.25 25.85
CA GLY A 576 -17.63 32.08 25.02
C GLY A 576 -16.35 31.73 25.79
N ILE A 577 -16.18 32.19 27.04
CA ILE A 577 -15.04 31.75 27.86
C ILE A 577 -15.18 30.29 28.29
N THR A 578 -16.38 29.82 28.65
CA THR A 578 -16.60 28.41 28.97
C THR A 578 -16.32 27.52 27.77
N VAL A 579 -16.73 27.96 26.57
CA VAL A 579 -16.43 27.26 25.32
C VAL A 579 -14.93 27.24 25.03
N ALA A 580 -14.26 28.39 25.09
CA ALA A 580 -12.82 28.48 24.83
C ALA A 580 -12.02 27.62 25.82
N LEU A 581 -12.38 27.61 27.10
CA LEU A 581 -11.71 26.77 28.10
C LEU A 581 -11.90 25.28 27.80
N SER A 582 -13.09 24.85 27.39
CA SER A 582 -13.35 23.45 27.08
C SER A 582 -12.45 22.95 25.94
N TYR A 583 -12.24 23.77 24.92
CA TYR A 583 -11.32 23.47 23.83
C TYR A 583 -9.84 23.58 24.21
N ILE A 584 -9.46 24.48 25.13
CA ILE A 584 -8.11 24.48 25.70
C ILE A 584 -7.83 23.18 26.44
N VAL A 585 -8.81 22.66 27.21
CA VAL A 585 -8.66 21.36 27.86
C VAL A 585 -8.49 20.25 26.82
N LEU A 586 -9.28 20.24 25.74
CA LEU A 586 -9.09 19.27 24.64
C LEU A 586 -7.65 19.27 24.10
N TYR A 587 -7.04 20.44 23.91
CA TYR A 587 -5.65 20.56 23.48
C TYR A 587 -4.65 19.99 24.51
N LEU A 588 -4.86 20.26 25.80
CA LEU A 588 -3.94 19.80 26.87
C LEU A 588 -3.86 18.27 26.99
N PHE A 589 -4.89 17.56 26.54
CA PHE A 589 -4.97 16.11 26.63
C PHE A 589 -4.39 15.37 25.42
N ASN A 590 -3.89 16.07 24.40
CA ASN A 590 -3.16 15.49 23.25
C ASN A 590 -3.91 14.33 22.57
N VAL A 591 -5.19 14.55 22.30
CA VAL A 591 -6.04 13.55 21.64
C VAL A 591 -5.66 13.47 20.17
N PRO A 592 -5.41 12.27 19.63
CA PRO A 592 -5.07 12.10 18.21
C PRO A 592 -6.12 12.78 17.31
N ILE A 593 -5.67 13.37 16.20
CA ILE A 593 -6.48 14.16 15.23
C ILE A 593 -7.12 15.46 15.79
N PHE A 594 -7.57 15.50 17.05
CA PHE A 594 -8.45 16.56 17.58
C PHE A 594 -7.77 17.56 18.52
N SER A 595 -6.56 17.30 18.99
CA SER A 595 -5.83 18.22 19.88
C SER A 595 -5.67 19.61 19.24
N ASP A 596 -5.28 19.65 17.97
CA ASP A 596 -5.10 20.90 17.21
C ASP A 596 -6.40 21.68 17.02
N ALA A 597 -7.51 20.96 16.82
CA ALA A 597 -8.84 21.55 16.80
C ALA A 597 -9.16 22.25 18.14
N GLY A 598 -8.64 21.77 19.27
CA GLY A 598 -8.79 22.42 20.57
C GLY A 598 -8.24 23.85 20.58
N ILE A 599 -6.95 24.04 20.32
CA ILE A 599 -6.37 25.40 20.40
C ILE A 599 -6.91 26.33 19.31
N THR A 600 -7.09 25.82 18.08
CA THR A 600 -7.59 26.61 16.96
C THR A 600 -9.03 27.07 17.19
N ASN A 601 -9.91 26.20 17.71
CA ASN A 601 -11.28 26.55 18.08
C ASN A 601 -11.31 27.53 19.25
N ALA A 602 -10.47 27.36 20.27
CA ALA A 602 -10.40 28.28 21.41
C ALA A 602 -10.05 29.71 20.96
N VAL A 603 -9.04 29.85 20.09
CA VAL A 603 -8.67 31.14 19.47
C VAL A 603 -9.85 31.71 18.68
N GLY A 604 -10.51 30.88 17.86
CA GLY A 604 -11.66 31.29 17.07
C GLY A 604 -12.82 31.82 17.91
N VAL A 605 -13.12 31.15 19.02
CA VAL A 605 -14.16 31.55 19.97
C VAL A 605 -13.80 32.89 20.63
N ILE A 606 -12.56 33.07 21.07
CA ILE A 606 -12.11 34.32 21.69
C ILE A 606 -12.26 35.49 20.71
N VAL A 607 -11.82 35.31 19.46
CA VAL A 607 -11.97 36.32 18.39
C VAL A 607 -13.45 36.66 18.20
N SER A 608 -14.32 35.64 18.13
CA SER A 608 -15.76 35.81 17.92
C SER A 608 -16.44 36.58 19.05
N VAL A 609 -16.08 36.27 20.31
CA VAL A 609 -16.57 36.96 21.51
C VAL A 609 -16.12 38.42 21.52
N MET A 610 -14.84 38.68 21.22
CA MET A 610 -14.31 40.04 21.14
C MET A 610 -15.01 40.85 20.05
N LEU A 611 -15.22 40.24 18.89
CA LEU A 611 -15.87 40.85 17.74
C LEU A 611 -17.36 41.16 18.04
N GLY A 612 -18.08 40.24 18.68
CA GLY A 612 -19.46 40.44 19.12
C GLY A 612 -19.62 41.54 20.19
N ASN A 613 -18.68 41.67 21.12
CA ASN A 613 -18.75 42.66 22.21
C ASN A 613 -18.21 44.04 21.84
N THR A 614 -17.48 44.18 20.73
CA THR A 614 -16.88 45.46 20.32
C THR A 614 -17.37 45.89 18.94
N PHE A 615 -17.00 45.16 17.89
CA PHE A 615 -17.32 45.49 16.50
C PHE A 615 -18.82 45.53 16.24
N LEU A 616 -19.56 44.49 16.66
CA LEU A 616 -21.01 44.45 16.49
C LEU A 616 -21.67 45.63 17.21
N ILE A 617 -21.29 45.91 18.46
CA ILE A 617 -21.85 47.03 19.24
C ILE A 617 -21.59 48.38 18.55
N ALA A 618 -20.38 48.59 18.02
CA ALA A 618 -20.04 49.78 17.23
C ALA A 618 -20.90 49.89 15.95
N LEU A 619 -21.13 48.76 15.27
CA LEU A 619 -21.96 48.69 14.08
C LEU A 619 -23.44 48.99 14.38
N LEU A 620 -23.98 48.41 15.46
CA LEU A 620 -25.33 48.67 15.97
C LEU A 620 -25.52 50.16 16.31
N SER A 621 -24.52 50.79 16.92
CA SER A 621 -24.52 52.23 17.23
C SER A 621 -24.68 53.10 15.98
N LYS A 622 -23.95 52.76 14.91
CA LYS A 622 -23.92 53.54 13.67
C LYS A 622 -25.17 53.33 12.81
N MET A 623 -25.64 52.08 12.69
CA MET A 623 -26.79 51.74 11.85
C MET A 623 -28.14 51.92 12.56
N LYS A 624 -28.16 51.89 13.91
CA LYS A 624 -29.37 52.03 14.74
C LYS A 624 -30.50 51.12 14.25
N GLY A 625 -31.74 51.63 14.22
CA GLY A 625 -32.91 50.89 13.74
C GLY A 625 -32.96 50.64 12.22
N LYS A 626 -31.94 51.01 11.42
CA LYS A 626 -31.89 50.69 9.98
C LYS A 626 -31.59 49.22 9.71
N ILE A 627 -30.95 48.53 10.66
CA ILE A 627 -30.62 47.10 10.54
C ILE A 627 -31.87 46.23 10.43
N PHE A 628 -33.00 46.68 11.00
CA PHE A 628 -34.28 45.94 11.00
C PHE A 628 -35.24 46.41 9.89
N TRP A 629 -34.73 47.07 8.85
CA TRP A 629 -35.54 47.44 7.68
C TRP A 629 -35.87 46.20 6.84
N PRO A 630 -37.09 46.05 6.28
CA PRO A 630 -38.22 47.00 6.24
C PRO A 630 -39.23 46.87 7.39
N PHE A 631 -39.25 45.75 8.12
CA PHE A 631 -40.31 45.48 9.11
C PHE A 631 -39.85 45.67 10.56
N ARG A 632 -40.22 46.82 11.14
CA ARG A 632 -40.15 47.05 12.60
C ARG A 632 -41.34 46.43 13.33
N SER A 633 -41.47 45.10 13.27
CA SER A 633 -42.54 44.40 14.02
C SER A 633 -42.34 44.58 15.52
N LYS A 634 -43.40 45.02 16.22
CA LYS A 634 -43.46 45.15 17.70
C LYS A 634 -43.73 43.82 18.42
N LYS A 635 -44.15 42.76 17.71
CA LYS A 635 -44.47 41.46 18.33
C LYS A 635 -43.20 40.64 18.57
N ILE A 636 -43.08 40.07 19.76
CA ILE A 636 -42.00 39.13 20.11
C ILE A 636 -42.28 37.80 19.39
N PRO A 637 -41.30 37.20 18.70
CA PRO A 637 -41.49 35.92 18.02
C PRO A 637 -41.87 34.81 19.00
N MET A 638 -42.85 33.96 18.63
CA MET A 638 -43.29 32.76 19.37
C MET A 638 -43.78 32.98 20.81
N GLU A 639 -44.03 34.22 21.25
CA GLU A 639 -44.47 34.55 22.61
C GLU A 639 -45.70 33.75 23.07
N ASN A 640 -46.74 33.64 22.23
CA ASN A 640 -47.95 32.88 22.54
C ASN A 640 -47.68 31.37 22.72
N THR A 641 -46.75 30.81 21.95
CA THR A 641 -46.37 29.39 22.06
C THR A 641 -45.60 29.16 23.35
N MET A 642 -44.67 30.05 23.67
CA MET A 642 -43.87 29.99 24.89
C MET A 642 -44.69 30.24 26.16
N ASP A 643 -45.74 31.07 26.10
CA ASP A 643 -46.70 31.21 27.19
C ASP A 643 -47.44 29.89 27.47
N LYS A 644 -47.89 29.16 26.44
CA LYS A 644 -48.49 27.84 26.60
C LYS A 644 -47.51 26.84 27.20
N ILE A 645 -46.28 26.79 26.69
CA ILE A 645 -45.22 25.91 27.21
C ILE A 645 -44.95 26.22 28.69
N SER A 646 -44.80 27.50 29.06
CA SER A 646 -44.58 27.90 30.44
C SER A 646 -45.67 27.39 31.40
N LYS A 647 -46.95 27.45 30.99
CA LYS A 647 -48.08 26.93 31.76
C LYS A 647 -48.03 25.41 31.91
N ILE A 648 -47.66 24.68 30.85
CA ILE A 648 -47.49 23.22 30.88
C ILE A 648 -46.41 22.83 31.89
N VAL A 649 -45.28 23.54 31.87
CA VAL A 649 -44.14 23.27 32.75
C VAL A 649 -44.50 23.52 34.22
N ILE A 650 -45.15 24.65 34.53
CA ILE A 650 -45.58 24.96 35.90
C ILE A 650 -46.48 23.86 36.47
N ASN A 651 -47.46 23.40 35.65
CA ASN A 651 -48.46 22.42 36.07
C ASN A 651 -47.90 20.99 36.17
N ASN A 652 -46.87 20.65 35.38
CA ASN A 652 -46.36 19.28 35.27
C ASN A 652 -44.89 19.11 35.68
N LYS A 653 -44.25 20.11 36.32
CA LYS A 653 -42.81 20.12 36.64
C LYS A 653 -42.26 18.81 37.22
N LYS A 654 -42.95 18.17 38.16
CA LYS A 654 -42.50 16.87 38.73
C LYS A 654 -42.48 15.74 37.70
N LYS A 655 -43.51 15.64 36.85
CA LYS A 655 -43.62 14.59 35.82
C LYS A 655 -42.54 14.77 34.75
N ILE A 656 -42.32 16.01 34.31
CA ILE A 656 -41.30 16.34 33.31
C ILE A 656 -39.92 15.89 33.80
N VAL A 657 -39.57 16.21 35.04
CA VAL A 657 -38.27 15.83 35.62
C VAL A 657 -38.11 14.31 35.70
N VAL A 658 -39.13 13.58 36.14
CA VAL A 658 -39.08 12.11 36.22
C VAL A 658 -38.91 11.50 34.83
N ILE A 659 -39.68 11.94 33.83
CA ILE A 659 -39.57 11.43 32.45
C ILE A 659 -38.16 11.66 31.92
N PHE A 660 -37.63 12.87 32.09
CA PHE A 660 -36.31 13.20 31.58
C PHE A 660 -35.20 12.38 32.27
N VAL A 661 -35.26 12.20 33.58
CA VAL A 661 -34.30 11.34 34.30
C VAL A 661 -34.37 9.89 33.82
N VAL A 662 -35.57 9.34 33.62
CA VAL A 662 -35.75 7.98 33.09
C VAL A 662 -35.17 7.86 31.68
N VAL A 663 -35.45 8.82 30.80
CA VAL A 663 -34.89 8.86 29.44
C VAL A 663 -33.36 8.97 29.49
N ALA A 664 -32.81 9.87 30.29
CA ALA A 664 -31.37 10.05 30.43
C ALA A 664 -30.67 8.79 30.96
N MET A 665 -31.25 8.10 31.96
CA MET A 665 -30.69 6.84 32.48
C MET A 665 -30.81 5.70 31.47
N ALA A 666 -31.92 5.61 30.72
CA ALA A 666 -32.07 4.64 29.65
C ALA A 666 -31.05 4.89 28.52
N SER A 667 -30.86 6.15 28.12
CA SER A 667 -29.84 6.53 27.14
C SER A 667 -28.42 6.23 27.65
N LEU A 668 -28.11 6.50 28.92
CA LEU A 668 -26.81 6.15 29.49
C LEU A 668 -26.54 4.64 29.42
N PHE A 669 -27.56 3.81 29.67
CA PHE A 669 -27.44 2.36 29.54
C PHE A 669 -27.15 1.95 28.08
N VAL A 670 -27.88 2.50 27.11
CA VAL A 670 -27.65 2.20 25.68
C VAL A 670 -26.27 2.67 25.22
N TYR A 671 -25.84 3.85 25.65
CA TYR A 671 -24.50 4.36 25.38
C TYR A 671 -23.42 3.41 25.90
N ALA A 672 -23.56 2.92 27.14
CA ALA A 672 -22.56 2.04 27.78
C ALA A 672 -22.42 0.65 27.13
N ILE A 673 -23.44 0.17 26.40
CA ILE A 673 -23.41 -1.16 25.75
C ILE A 673 -23.08 -1.09 24.26
N THR A 674 -23.11 0.10 23.64
CA THR A 674 -22.91 0.24 22.20
C THR A 674 -21.40 0.28 21.93
N PRO A 675 -20.84 -0.65 21.13
CA PRO A 675 -19.41 -0.68 20.85
C PRO A 675 -19.00 0.49 19.94
N THR A 676 -17.80 1.01 20.16
CA THR A 676 -17.12 1.95 19.26
C THR A 676 -15.86 1.29 18.71
N ASN A 677 -15.39 1.70 17.55
CA ASN A 677 -14.16 1.20 16.94
C ASN A 677 -13.27 2.35 16.40
N MET A 678 -12.18 1.97 15.72
CA MET A 678 -11.22 2.89 15.10
C MET A 678 -11.02 2.61 13.60
N ASP A 679 -12.12 2.29 12.92
CA ASP A 679 -12.09 2.07 11.48
C ASP A 679 -12.22 3.40 10.73
N VAL A 680 -11.15 4.20 10.72
CA VAL A 680 -11.17 5.52 10.08
C VAL A 680 -11.21 5.41 8.54
N PHE A 681 -10.78 4.29 7.98
CA PHE A 681 -10.66 4.10 6.53
C PHE A 681 -12.00 3.81 5.86
N ASN A 682 -12.92 3.11 6.53
CA ASN A 682 -14.28 2.92 6.00
C ASN A 682 -15.11 4.21 5.98
N LEU A 683 -14.58 5.32 6.49
CA LEU A 683 -15.30 6.57 6.77
C LEU A 683 -14.81 7.73 5.91
N ILE A 684 -13.78 7.47 5.11
CA ILE A 684 -13.38 8.30 3.99
C ILE A 684 -14.20 7.80 2.79
N PRO A 685 -14.72 8.68 1.92
CA PRO A 685 -15.36 8.29 0.68
C PRO A 685 -14.55 7.19 -0.01
N PRO A 686 -15.21 6.21 -0.66
CA PRO A 686 -14.53 5.13 -1.36
C PRO A 686 -13.59 5.71 -2.41
N SER A 687 -12.33 5.87 -2.03
CA SER A 687 -11.27 6.41 -2.86
C SER A 687 -10.55 5.25 -3.50
N SER A 688 -9.94 5.53 -4.64
CA SER A 688 -9.13 4.55 -5.35
C SER A 688 -8.03 3.96 -4.45
N GLY A 689 -7.45 4.77 -3.54
CA GLY A 689 -6.44 4.30 -2.60
C GLY A 689 -6.96 3.23 -1.63
N ILE A 690 -8.13 3.44 -1.03
CA ILE A 690 -8.69 2.48 -0.05
C ILE A 690 -9.23 1.23 -0.76
N GLN A 691 -9.91 1.41 -1.89
CA GLN A 691 -10.42 0.29 -2.69
C GLN A 691 -9.30 -0.62 -3.19
N SER A 692 -8.15 -0.05 -3.56
CA SER A 692 -6.99 -0.84 -3.97
C SER A 692 -6.54 -1.82 -2.87
N ALA A 693 -6.52 -1.38 -1.60
CA ALA A 693 -6.13 -2.23 -0.48
C ALA A 693 -7.15 -3.36 -0.26
N VAL A 694 -8.45 -3.06 -0.39
CA VAL A 694 -9.52 -4.06 -0.30
C VAL A 694 -9.41 -5.10 -1.42
N VAL A 695 -9.23 -4.66 -2.66
CA VAL A 695 -9.12 -5.55 -3.83
C VAL A 695 -7.85 -6.40 -3.75
N VAL A 696 -6.72 -5.82 -3.33
CA VAL A 696 -5.48 -6.57 -3.10
C VAL A 696 -5.67 -7.59 -1.99
N ASN A 697 -6.24 -7.21 -0.84
CA ASN A 697 -6.48 -8.15 0.24
C ASN A 697 -7.36 -9.34 -0.18
N GLN A 698 -8.45 -9.09 -0.91
CA GLN A 698 -9.33 -10.14 -1.42
C GLN A 698 -8.64 -11.07 -2.43
N SER A 699 -7.85 -10.50 -3.35
CA SER A 699 -7.25 -11.22 -4.47
C SER A 699 -5.96 -11.95 -4.10
N PHE A 700 -5.19 -11.41 -3.16
CA PHE A 700 -3.94 -11.98 -2.66
C PHE A 700 -4.12 -12.78 -1.37
N HIS A 701 -5.33 -12.77 -0.78
CA HIS A 701 -5.66 -13.43 0.50
C HIS A 701 -4.77 -12.98 1.67
N GLY A 702 -4.30 -11.74 1.64
CA GLY A 702 -3.45 -11.14 2.67
C GLY A 702 -3.31 -9.63 2.51
N ASP A 703 -3.05 -8.91 3.59
CA ASP A 703 -2.80 -7.47 3.58
C ASP A 703 -1.35 -7.13 3.19
N LEU A 704 -1.11 -6.95 1.89
CA LEU A 704 0.22 -6.66 1.33
C LEU A 704 0.64 -5.19 1.50
N PHE A 705 -0.31 -4.26 1.61
CA PHE A 705 0.01 -2.82 1.69
C PHE A 705 0.34 -2.38 3.11
N PHE A 706 -0.27 -3.02 4.11
CA PHE A 706 -0.08 -2.67 5.51
C PHE A 706 0.40 -3.88 6.31
N THR A 707 1.60 -4.35 5.98
CA THR A 707 2.22 -5.46 6.69
C THR A 707 2.41 -5.13 8.17
N SER A 708 2.11 -6.11 9.02
CA SER A 708 2.36 -6.02 10.46
C SER A 708 3.72 -6.64 10.76
N PHE A 709 4.35 -6.22 11.85
CA PHE A 709 5.68 -6.73 12.17
C PHE A 709 5.95 -6.81 13.67
N VAL A 710 6.89 -7.68 14.03
CA VAL A 710 7.46 -7.78 15.38
C VAL A 710 8.96 -7.53 15.28
N ILE A 711 9.46 -6.54 16.01
CA ILE A 711 10.89 -6.30 16.18
C ILE A 711 11.34 -6.96 17.48
N LEU A 712 12.33 -7.83 17.38
CA LEU A 712 13.01 -8.49 18.50
C LEU A 712 14.28 -7.77 18.84
N LYS A 713 14.57 -7.67 20.14
CA LYS A 713 15.84 -7.15 20.66
C LYS A 713 16.57 -8.24 21.44
N PHE A 714 17.76 -8.58 20.97
CA PHE A 714 18.64 -9.56 21.61
C PHE A 714 19.70 -8.90 22.50
N SER A 715 20.27 -9.68 23.42
CA SER A 715 21.37 -9.23 24.30
C SER A 715 22.75 -9.40 23.65
N SER A 716 22.85 -10.22 22.61
CA SER A 716 24.03 -10.35 21.76
C SER A 716 23.63 -10.15 20.29
N PRO A 717 24.59 -9.80 19.42
CA PRO A 717 24.31 -9.61 18.00
C PRO A 717 24.04 -10.96 17.32
N ILE A 718 22.94 -11.04 16.55
CA ILE A 718 22.54 -12.26 15.84
C ILE A 718 23.53 -12.65 14.74
N LEU A 719 24.27 -11.66 14.23
CA LEU A 719 25.28 -11.82 13.20
C LEU A 719 26.61 -11.26 13.71
N SER A 720 27.61 -12.13 13.86
CA SER A 720 28.97 -11.75 14.24
C SER A 720 29.97 -12.38 13.27
N ASN A 721 30.84 -11.56 12.67
CA ASN A 721 31.86 -11.99 11.70
C ASN A 721 31.34 -12.89 10.55
N GLY A 722 30.10 -12.67 10.10
CA GLY A 722 29.47 -13.45 9.02
C GLY A 722 28.92 -14.82 9.43
N THR A 723 28.94 -15.15 10.72
CA THR A 723 28.32 -16.35 11.31
C THR A 723 27.11 -15.96 12.15
N TYR A 724 26.02 -16.70 11.99
CA TYR A 724 24.77 -16.48 12.74
C TYR A 724 24.85 -17.15 14.11
N ASN A 725 24.40 -16.44 15.16
CA ASN A 725 24.22 -17.02 16.48
C ASN A 725 23.06 -18.02 16.44
N THR A 726 23.36 -19.31 16.59
CA THR A 726 22.38 -20.39 16.45
C THR A 726 21.30 -20.36 17.54
N THR A 727 21.61 -19.83 18.73
CA THR A 727 20.65 -19.78 19.84
C THR A 727 19.59 -18.70 19.60
N GLU A 728 20.02 -17.50 19.23
CA GLU A 728 19.12 -16.37 18.93
C GLU A 728 18.34 -16.63 17.64
N MET A 729 18.99 -17.19 16.61
CA MET A 729 18.31 -17.59 15.38
C MET A 729 17.21 -18.62 15.64
N LEU A 730 17.43 -19.58 16.54
CA LEU A 730 16.40 -20.56 16.91
C LEU A 730 15.20 -19.90 17.61
N GLN A 731 15.42 -18.83 18.38
CA GLN A 731 14.32 -18.04 18.96
C GLN A 731 13.52 -17.31 17.87
N VAL A 732 14.20 -16.72 16.88
CA VAL A 732 13.55 -16.11 15.71
C VAL A 732 12.72 -17.16 14.94
N THR A 733 13.32 -18.31 14.60
CA THR A 733 12.63 -19.40 13.89
C THR A 733 11.40 -19.90 14.64
N ASN A 734 11.48 -20.01 15.97
CA ASN A 734 10.35 -20.43 16.80
C ASN A 734 9.21 -19.41 16.80
N LEU A 735 9.53 -18.10 16.79
CA LEU A 735 8.53 -17.04 16.67
C LEU A 735 7.89 -17.03 15.29
N GLU A 736 8.69 -17.06 14.22
CA GLU A 736 8.18 -17.09 12.84
C GLU A 736 7.26 -18.31 12.62
N SER A 737 7.66 -19.48 13.13
CA SER A 737 6.86 -20.70 13.04
C SER A 737 5.61 -20.66 13.94
N PHE A 738 5.66 -19.92 15.05
CA PHE A 738 4.48 -19.66 15.87
C PHE A 738 3.47 -18.78 15.15
N LEU A 739 3.94 -17.68 14.55
CA LEU A 739 3.12 -16.75 13.77
C LEU A 739 2.51 -17.45 12.55
N LYS A 740 3.30 -18.23 11.81
CA LYS A 740 2.82 -18.98 10.63
C LYS A 740 1.72 -20.01 10.95
N ASN A 741 1.64 -20.45 12.20
CA ASN A 741 0.61 -21.40 12.65
C ASN A 741 -0.67 -20.72 13.18
N GLN A 742 -0.74 -19.38 13.22
CA GLN A 742 -1.97 -18.67 13.59
C GLN A 742 -2.93 -18.63 12.40
N SER A 743 -4.23 -18.80 12.66
CA SER A 743 -5.28 -18.78 11.63
C SER A 743 -5.46 -17.43 10.94
N GLU A 744 -5.06 -16.35 11.61
CA GLU A 744 -5.23 -14.97 11.20
C GLU A 744 -4.06 -14.47 10.31
N ILE A 745 -2.96 -15.22 10.24
CA ILE A 745 -1.75 -14.85 9.52
C ILE A 745 -1.70 -15.58 8.17
N ALA A 746 -1.65 -14.81 7.08
CA ALA A 746 -1.54 -15.33 5.72
C ALA A 746 -0.11 -15.75 5.39
N ASN A 747 0.86 -14.86 5.63
CA ASN A 747 2.27 -15.09 5.32
C ASN A 747 3.18 -14.52 6.42
N VAL A 748 4.37 -15.09 6.55
CA VAL A 748 5.41 -14.64 7.48
C VAL A 748 6.73 -14.51 6.74
N TYR A 749 7.43 -13.41 6.97
CA TYR A 749 8.74 -13.12 6.42
C TYR A 749 9.73 -12.75 7.51
N GLY A 750 10.97 -13.17 7.33
CA GLY A 750 12.03 -12.93 8.29
C GLY A 750 13.27 -13.76 7.97
N PRO A 751 14.27 -13.80 8.86
CA PRO A 751 15.53 -14.51 8.63
C PRO A 751 15.39 -16.00 8.29
N SER A 752 14.41 -16.72 8.87
CA SER A 752 14.19 -18.14 8.53
C SER A 752 13.08 -18.35 7.51
N TYR A 753 12.32 -17.30 7.18
CA TYR A 753 11.31 -17.29 6.11
C TYR A 753 11.56 -16.16 5.08
N PRO A 754 12.76 -16.01 4.49
CA PRO A 754 13.13 -14.82 3.71
C PRO A 754 12.28 -14.61 2.44
N TYR A 755 11.63 -15.67 1.97
CA TYR A 755 10.77 -15.71 0.78
C TYR A 755 9.38 -16.32 1.09
N GLY A 756 8.92 -16.27 2.34
CA GLY A 756 7.62 -16.81 2.79
C GLY A 756 7.60 -18.33 3.10
N TYR A 757 8.67 -19.05 2.79
CA TYR A 757 8.86 -20.46 3.14
C TYR A 757 10.12 -20.67 3.99
N PHE A 758 10.13 -21.75 4.77
CA PHE A 758 11.21 -22.05 5.70
C PHE A 758 12.50 -22.37 4.96
N VAL A 759 13.59 -21.70 5.36
CA VAL A 759 14.94 -21.93 4.85
C VAL A 759 15.88 -22.17 6.02
N ASN A 760 16.63 -23.27 5.96
CA ASN A 760 17.66 -23.53 6.97
C ASN A 760 18.88 -22.64 6.72
N VAL A 761 19.00 -21.57 7.50
CA VAL A 761 20.09 -20.58 7.42
C VAL A 761 21.48 -21.20 7.58
N THR A 762 21.59 -22.33 8.29
CA THR A 762 22.88 -23.03 8.48
C THR A 762 23.31 -23.87 7.26
N ASN A 763 22.37 -24.22 6.38
CA ASN A 763 22.61 -25.09 5.24
C ASN A 763 21.95 -24.52 3.97
N LEU A 764 22.47 -23.40 3.49
CA LEU A 764 22.01 -22.74 2.27
C LEU A 764 22.59 -23.42 1.01
N PRO A 765 21.83 -23.49 -0.10
CA PRO A 765 22.36 -23.97 -1.38
C PRO A 765 23.59 -23.16 -1.80
N SER A 766 24.72 -23.82 -2.07
CA SER A 766 25.99 -23.15 -2.37
C SER A 766 25.92 -22.24 -3.60
N SER A 767 25.10 -22.58 -4.60
CA SER A 767 24.90 -21.80 -5.82
C SER A 767 24.17 -20.47 -5.60
N TYR A 768 23.34 -20.34 -4.56
CA TYR A 768 22.48 -19.18 -4.30
C TYR A 768 22.62 -18.61 -2.88
N ALA A 769 23.67 -19.01 -2.16
CA ALA A 769 23.87 -18.60 -0.77
C ALA A 769 24.00 -17.08 -0.60
N SER A 770 24.55 -16.37 -1.60
CA SER A 770 24.62 -14.90 -1.63
C SER A 770 23.24 -14.24 -1.66
N GLU A 771 22.33 -14.76 -2.47
CA GLU A 771 20.97 -14.26 -2.66
C GLU A 771 20.15 -14.45 -1.39
N TYR A 772 20.21 -15.65 -0.79
CA TYR A 772 19.59 -15.89 0.51
C TYR A 772 20.17 -14.97 1.60
N LYS A 773 21.49 -14.82 1.69
CA LYS A 773 22.12 -13.93 2.69
C LYS A 773 21.72 -12.47 2.50
N LYS A 774 21.61 -12.00 1.26
CA LYS A 774 21.16 -10.64 0.94
C LYS A 774 19.71 -10.42 1.40
N GLN A 775 18.81 -11.34 1.11
CA GLN A 775 17.41 -11.25 1.56
C GLN A 775 17.30 -11.38 3.08
N ILE A 776 18.04 -12.30 3.72
CA ILE A 776 18.05 -12.43 5.18
C ILE A 776 18.53 -11.14 5.86
N SER A 777 19.51 -10.46 5.25
CA SER A 777 20.06 -9.23 5.82
C SER A 777 19.09 -8.05 5.82
N THR A 778 17.99 -8.07 5.04
CA THR A 778 16.97 -7.00 5.09
C THR A 778 16.14 -7.05 6.37
N TYR A 779 16.07 -8.22 7.02
CA TYR A 779 15.35 -8.46 8.27
C TYR A 779 16.25 -8.35 9.51
N ILE A 780 17.53 -8.00 9.34
CA ILE A 780 18.48 -7.75 10.43
C ILE A 780 18.79 -6.25 10.44
N GLY A 781 18.62 -5.61 11.59
CA GLY A 781 18.84 -4.18 11.74
C GLY A 781 20.30 -3.77 11.50
N LYS A 782 20.54 -2.49 11.20
CA LYS A 782 21.88 -1.89 11.17
C LYS A 782 22.66 -2.21 12.44
N ASN A 783 21.99 -2.18 13.60
CA ASN A 783 22.44 -2.88 14.79
C ASN A 783 21.95 -4.34 14.74
N PRO A 784 22.87 -5.33 14.63
CA PRO A 784 22.53 -6.75 14.51
C PRO A 784 21.93 -7.36 15.79
N GLU A 785 21.69 -6.59 16.85
CA GLU A 785 20.86 -6.98 17.99
C GLU A 785 19.36 -6.92 17.69
N TYR A 786 18.95 -6.17 16.65
CA TYR A 786 17.55 -6.04 16.24
C TYR A 786 17.25 -6.92 15.05
N VAL A 787 16.13 -7.65 15.14
CA VAL A 787 15.62 -8.51 14.08
C VAL A 787 14.15 -8.24 13.88
N MET A 788 13.75 -8.07 12.63
CA MET A 788 12.35 -7.85 12.26
C MET A 788 11.75 -9.12 11.68
N VAL A 789 10.55 -9.47 12.16
CA VAL A 789 9.70 -10.51 11.59
C VAL A 789 8.44 -9.83 11.08
N GLU A 790 8.25 -9.81 9.78
CA GLU A 790 7.08 -9.25 9.12
C GLU A 790 6.04 -10.34 8.88
N PHE A 791 4.76 -9.98 8.90
CA PHE A 791 3.67 -10.90 8.62
C PHE A 791 2.49 -10.18 8.00
N GLU A 792 1.81 -10.87 7.10
CA GLU A 792 0.58 -10.43 6.44
C GLU A 792 -0.61 -11.02 7.18
N LEU A 793 -1.60 -10.18 7.50
CA LEU A 793 -2.88 -10.62 8.05
C LEU A 793 -3.80 -11.08 6.92
N HIS A 794 -4.62 -12.09 7.18
CA HIS A 794 -5.66 -12.51 6.22
C HIS A 794 -6.71 -11.41 6.01
N ASP A 795 -7.18 -10.82 7.10
CA ASP A 795 -8.10 -9.69 7.06
C ASP A 795 -7.35 -8.36 6.91
N ILE A 796 -8.02 -7.37 6.34
CA ILE A 796 -7.46 -6.03 6.17
C ILE A 796 -7.14 -5.37 7.53
N SER A 797 -6.08 -4.58 7.58
CA SER A 797 -5.49 -4.06 8.82
C SER A 797 -6.43 -3.31 9.76
N TRP A 798 -7.42 -2.58 9.23
CA TRP A 798 -8.39 -1.83 10.04
C TRP A 798 -9.67 -2.61 10.40
N SER A 799 -9.73 -3.90 10.09
CA SER A 799 -10.87 -4.74 10.44
C SER A 799 -10.90 -5.11 11.94
N ASP A 800 -12.11 -5.38 12.46
CA ASP A 800 -12.29 -5.81 13.85
C ASP A 800 -11.52 -7.14 14.16
N PRO A 801 -11.51 -8.17 13.28
CA PRO A 801 -10.72 -9.38 13.51
C PRO A 801 -9.22 -9.11 13.59
N ALA A 802 -8.67 -8.31 12.66
CA ALA A 802 -7.25 -7.93 12.65
C ALA A 802 -6.86 -7.19 13.93
N THR A 803 -7.67 -6.20 14.34
CA THR A 803 -7.43 -5.41 15.55
C THR A 803 -7.50 -6.28 16.80
N SER A 804 -8.48 -7.19 16.89
CA SER A 804 -8.62 -8.12 18.02
C SER A 804 -7.43 -9.07 18.15
N PHE A 805 -6.90 -9.55 17.02
CA PHE A 805 -5.73 -10.41 16.98
C PHE A 805 -4.47 -9.68 17.44
N ILE A 806 -4.20 -8.49 16.88
CA ILE A 806 -3.01 -7.70 17.21
C ILE A 806 -3.00 -7.26 18.67
N ASN A 807 -4.17 -6.90 19.24
CA ASN A 807 -4.28 -6.57 20.67
C ASN A 807 -3.88 -7.77 21.56
N LYS A 808 -4.24 -9.00 21.18
CA LYS A 808 -3.90 -10.22 21.94
C LYS A 808 -2.46 -10.68 21.69
N LEU A 809 -1.87 -10.36 20.54
CA LEU A 809 -0.58 -10.88 20.10
C LEU A 809 0.57 -10.71 21.12
N PRO A 810 0.77 -9.55 21.79
CA PRO A 810 1.80 -9.41 22.82
C PRO A 810 1.64 -10.38 23.98
N SER A 811 0.41 -10.63 24.43
CA SER A 811 0.14 -11.60 25.51
C SER A 811 0.46 -13.03 25.05
N MET A 812 0.08 -13.39 23.82
CA MET A 812 0.34 -14.72 23.26
C MET A 812 1.84 -15.00 23.08
N ILE A 813 2.63 -13.99 22.67
CA ILE A 813 4.09 -14.10 22.58
C ILE A 813 4.69 -14.26 23.98
N SER A 814 4.27 -13.43 24.94
CA SER A 814 4.78 -13.47 26.31
C SER A 814 4.49 -14.81 27.00
N ASP A 815 3.30 -15.38 26.81
CA ASP A 815 2.92 -16.67 27.37
C ASP A 815 3.75 -17.84 26.82
N LYS A 816 4.12 -17.78 25.53
CA LYS A 816 4.86 -18.86 24.86
C LYS A 816 6.38 -18.78 25.08
N PHE A 817 6.94 -17.57 25.08
CA PHE A 817 8.38 -17.34 25.11
C PHE A 817 8.91 -16.81 26.46
N GLY A 818 8.01 -16.44 27.38
CA GLY A 818 8.35 -15.85 28.67
C GLY A 818 8.94 -14.44 28.57
N ASN A 819 9.25 -13.83 29.72
CA ASN A 819 9.77 -12.46 29.81
C ASN A 819 11.23 -12.30 29.33
N SER A 820 11.87 -13.35 28.82
CA SER A 820 13.25 -13.30 28.32
C SER A 820 13.38 -12.62 26.95
N LEU A 821 12.29 -12.54 26.19
CA LEU A 821 12.27 -11.95 24.84
C LEU A 821 11.76 -10.50 24.93
N VAL A 822 12.59 -9.53 24.57
CA VAL A 822 12.14 -8.13 24.42
C VAL A 822 11.66 -7.96 22.98
N PHE A 823 10.40 -7.57 22.81
CA PHE A 823 9.79 -7.42 21.49
C PHE A 823 8.90 -6.18 21.41
N TYR A 824 8.70 -5.68 20.18
CA TYR A 824 7.84 -4.55 19.86
C TYR A 824 6.96 -4.91 18.67
N VAL A 825 5.64 -4.78 18.82
CA VAL A 825 4.67 -5.03 17.74
C VAL A 825 4.36 -3.71 17.05
N GLY A 826 4.46 -3.69 15.72
CA GLY A 826 4.20 -2.52 14.87
C GLY A 826 3.35 -2.87 13.66
N GLY A 827 3.11 -1.86 12.82
CA GLY A 827 2.17 -1.92 11.69
C GLY A 827 0.95 -1.03 11.93
N LEU A 828 0.16 -0.81 10.87
CA LEU A 828 -1.02 0.06 10.91
C LEU A 828 -2.03 -0.39 11.98
N THR A 829 -2.35 -1.68 12.02
CA THR A 829 -3.30 -2.27 12.98
C THR A 829 -2.89 -2.02 14.44
N ALA A 830 -1.60 -2.18 14.76
CA ALA A 830 -1.07 -1.92 16.10
C ALA A 830 -1.16 -0.42 16.45
N GLY A 831 -0.95 0.45 15.46
CA GLY A 831 -1.16 1.89 15.59
C GLY A 831 -2.60 2.26 15.89
N LEU A 832 -3.56 1.68 15.16
CA LEU A 832 -5.00 1.88 15.37
C LEU A 832 -5.45 1.37 16.76
N ASP A 833 -5.01 0.19 17.19
CA ASP A 833 -5.32 -0.32 18.53
C ASP A 833 -4.76 0.57 19.65
N ALA A 834 -3.52 1.04 19.49
CA ALA A 834 -2.89 1.96 20.44
C ALA A 834 -3.64 3.30 20.51
N ALA A 835 -4.06 3.83 19.37
CA ALA A 835 -4.83 5.06 19.30
C ALA A 835 -6.22 4.92 19.90
N TYR A 836 -6.89 3.77 19.70
CA TYR A 836 -8.19 3.47 20.30
C TYR A 836 -8.10 3.45 21.82
N SER A 837 -7.16 2.68 22.34
CA SER A 837 -6.93 2.54 23.79
C SER A 837 -6.56 3.88 24.43
N HIS A 838 -5.68 4.66 23.79
CA HIS A 838 -5.31 5.99 24.26
C HIS A 838 -6.51 6.94 24.27
N THR A 839 -7.29 7.00 23.18
CA THR A 839 -8.44 7.91 23.08
C THR A 839 -9.50 7.61 24.13
N LEU A 840 -9.82 6.33 24.38
CA LEU A 840 -10.78 5.96 25.43
C LEU A 840 -10.31 6.40 26.81
N HIS A 841 -9.06 6.06 27.18
CA HIS A 841 -8.51 6.43 28.48
C HIS A 841 -8.47 7.95 28.67
N THR A 842 -8.00 8.68 27.66
CA THR A 842 -7.99 10.13 27.66
C THR A 842 -9.39 10.72 27.81
N PHE A 843 -10.39 10.15 27.12
CA PHE A 843 -11.75 10.63 27.20
C PHE A 843 -12.34 10.46 28.61
N GLU A 844 -12.09 9.33 29.26
CA GLU A 844 -12.50 9.08 30.65
C GLU A 844 -11.86 10.07 31.64
N GLU A 845 -10.59 10.43 31.45
CA GLU A 845 -9.89 11.43 32.26
C GLU A 845 -10.37 12.87 31.99
N MET A 846 -10.75 13.17 30.74
CA MET A 846 -11.19 14.50 30.33
C MET A 846 -12.54 14.91 30.93
N ILE A 847 -13.51 13.98 30.98
CA ILE A 847 -14.88 14.25 31.48
C ILE A 847 -14.88 14.97 32.84
N PRO A 848 -14.21 14.47 33.91
CA PRO A 848 -14.22 15.14 35.20
C PRO A 848 -13.45 16.46 35.20
N ILE A 849 -12.38 16.59 34.40
CA ILE A 849 -11.56 17.81 34.35
C ILE A 849 -12.29 18.95 33.63
N ILE A 850 -12.93 18.68 32.49
CA ILE A 850 -13.75 19.68 31.79
C ILE A 850 -14.94 20.07 32.66
N THR A 851 -15.67 19.09 33.19
CA THR A 851 -16.81 19.31 34.09
C THR A 851 -16.41 20.15 35.30
N GLY A 852 -15.30 19.83 35.95
CA GLY A 852 -14.78 20.58 37.09
C GLY A 852 -14.37 22.01 36.72
N SER A 853 -13.72 22.20 35.57
CA SER A 853 -13.27 23.52 35.12
C SER A 853 -14.45 24.44 34.79
N ILE A 854 -15.46 23.91 34.10
CA ILE A 854 -16.71 24.63 33.83
C ILE A 854 -17.44 24.93 35.14
N PHE A 855 -17.52 23.98 36.06
CA PHE A 855 -18.14 24.18 37.36
C PHE A 855 -17.50 25.37 38.10
N VAL A 856 -16.17 25.49 38.10
CA VAL A 856 -15.46 26.61 38.72
C VAL A 856 -15.82 27.94 38.06
N ILE A 857 -15.83 28.01 36.72
CA ILE A 857 -16.20 29.25 36.01
C ILE A 857 -17.64 29.65 36.33
N LEU A 858 -18.58 28.71 36.22
CA LEU A 858 -19.99 28.96 36.46
C LEU A 858 -20.26 29.32 37.93
N LEU A 859 -19.52 28.73 38.88
CA LEU A 859 -19.60 29.08 40.29
C LEU A 859 -19.21 30.55 40.52
N ILE A 860 -18.12 31.01 39.92
CA ILE A 860 -17.66 32.41 40.01
C ILE A 860 -18.70 33.34 39.39
N GLN A 861 -19.18 33.00 38.20
CA GLN A 861 -20.06 33.85 37.41
C GLN A 861 -21.49 33.93 37.98
N LEU A 862 -22.09 32.79 38.27
CA LEU A 862 -23.47 32.71 38.77
C LEU A 862 -23.54 33.00 40.27
N SER A 863 -22.40 32.97 40.97
CA SER A 863 -22.30 33.15 42.43
C SER A 863 -23.24 32.22 43.20
N SER A 864 -23.46 31.02 42.67
CA SER A 864 -24.33 29.97 43.19
C SER A 864 -23.63 28.63 43.04
N VAL A 865 -23.83 27.71 43.99
CA VAL A 865 -23.17 26.39 43.98
C VAL A 865 -24.04 25.34 43.29
N PHE A 866 -25.34 25.28 43.61
CA PHE A 866 -26.22 24.24 43.07
C PHE A 866 -26.66 24.51 41.63
N THR A 867 -26.69 25.77 41.21
CA THR A 867 -27.06 26.11 39.83
C THR A 867 -26.06 25.56 38.83
N PRO A 868 -24.74 25.83 38.93
CA PRO A 868 -23.73 25.21 38.07
C PRO A 868 -23.82 23.68 37.97
N ILE A 869 -23.93 22.99 39.12
CA ILE A 869 -24.03 21.52 39.16
C ILE A 869 -25.22 21.04 38.34
N ARG A 870 -26.38 21.68 38.54
CA ARG A 870 -27.57 21.35 37.77
C ARG A 870 -27.34 21.58 36.28
N LEU A 871 -26.83 22.75 35.88
CA LEU A 871 -26.63 23.08 34.46
C LEU A 871 -25.78 22.01 33.78
N ILE A 872 -24.67 21.61 34.41
CA ILE A 872 -23.80 20.59 33.85
C ILE A 872 -24.52 19.24 33.75
N LEU A 873 -25.23 18.80 34.79
CA LEU A 873 -25.99 17.54 34.74
C LEU A 873 -27.08 17.53 33.67
N MET A 874 -27.73 18.68 33.42
CA MET A 874 -28.75 18.83 32.39
C MET A 874 -28.16 18.70 31.00
N VAL A 875 -27.08 19.44 30.73
CA VAL A 875 -26.38 19.38 29.45
C VAL A 875 -25.81 17.98 29.22
N LEU A 876 -25.18 17.37 30.22
CA LEU A 876 -24.69 15.98 30.12
C LEU A 876 -25.80 15.00 29.73
N ALA A 877 -26.98 15.13 30.33
CA ALA A 877 -28.12 14.31 29.97
C ALA A 877 -28.62 14.59 28.53
N SER A 878 -28.70 15.85 28.11
CA SER A 878 -29.02 16.20 26.71
C SER A 878 -28.02 15.59 25.73
N VAL A 879 -26.72 15.64 26.05
CA VAL A 879 -25.63 15.08 25.24
C VAL A 879 -25.77 13.57 25.11
N ILE A 880 -25.96 12.85 26.21
CA ILE A 880 -26.11 11.39 26.19
C ILE A 880 -27.33 10.97 25.36
N VAL A 881 -28.46 11.68 25.52
CA VAL A 881 -29.66 11.42 24.72
C VAL A 881 -29.39 11.68 23.23
N GLY A 882 -28.72 12.78 22.89
CA GLY A 882 -28.33 13.09 21.52
C GLY A 882 -27.41 12.04 20.90
N LEU A 883 -26.38 11.61 21.66
CA LEU A 883 -25.45 10.54 21.25
C LEU A 883 -26.17 9.22 20.97
N VAL A 884 -27.11 8.81 21.83
CA VAL A 884 -27.86 7.56 21.61
C VAL A 884 -28.75 7.63 20.38
N ILE A 885 -29.33 8.79 20.07
CA ILE A 885 -30.14 8.95 18.86
C ILE A 885 -29.26 8.83 17.62
N ILE A 886 -28.08 9.46 17.60
CA ILE A 886 -27.17 9.30 16.46
C ILE A 886 -26.63 7.86 16.38
N TYR A 887 -26.35 7.20 17.50
CA TYR A 887 -25.96 5.78 17.53
C TYR A 887 -27.06 4.90 16.95
N ALA A 888 -28.33 5.16 17.31
CA ALA A 888 -29.47 4.47 16.72
C ALA A 888 -29.52 4.63 15.19
N ILE A 889 -29.23 5.82 14.68
CA ILE A 889 -29.23 6.11 13.25
C ILE A 889 -28.04 5.44 12.54
N VAL A 890 -26.82 5.67 13.02
CA VAL A 890 -25.59 5.21 12.34
C VAL A 890 -25.42 3.71 12.48
N TYR A 891 -25.45 3.19 13.70
CA TYR A 891 -25.14 1.80 13.98
C TYR A 891 -26.34 0.87 13.71
N TYR A 892 -27.51 1.18 14.26
CA TYR A 892 -28.65 0.27 14.18
C TYR A 892 -29.48 0.39 12.89
N ILE A 893 -29.55 1.58 12.27
CA ILE A 893 -30.32 1.79 11.03
C ILE A 893 -29.43 1.64 9.79
N TYR A 894 -28.27 2.30 9.75
CA TYR A 894 -27.38 2.26 8.58
C TYR A 894 -26.34 1.12 8.62
N GLY A 895 -26.13 0.47 9.78
CA GLY A 895 -25.16 -0.62 9.90
C GLY A 895 -23.71 -0.15 9.82
N LEU A 896 -23.46 1.13 10.10
CA LEU A 896 -22.15 1.75 10.02
C LEU A 896 -21.45 1.73 11.39
N PRO A 897 -20.11 1.58 11.42
CA PRO A 897 -19.36 1.61 12.68
C PRO A 897 -19.40 3.01 13.31
N ILE A 898 -19.30 3.07 14.65
CA ILE A 898 -19.19 4.33 15.38
C ILE A 898 -17.74 4.55 15.78
N ILE A 899 -17.14 5.65 15.31
CA ILE A 899 -15.77 6.00 15.69
C ILE A 899 -15.71 6.46 17.14
N VAL A 900 -14.68 6.03 17.86
CA VAL A 900 -14.39 6.50 19.22
C VAL A 900 -14.23 8.03 19.34
N PHE A 901 -13.79 8.71 18.28
CA PHE A 901 -13.60 10.17 18.29
C PHE A 901 -14.92 10.95 18.29
N MET A 902 -15.97 10.40 17.67
CA MET A 902 -17.25 11.10 17.55
C MET A 902 -17.91 11.44 18.89
N PRO A 903 -18.12 10.49 19.83
CA PRO A 903 -18.73 10.82 21.12
C PRO A 903 -17.87 11.79 21.93
N MET A 904 -16.56 11.68 21.81
CA MET A 904 -15.62 12.56 22.49
C MET A 904 -15.74 14.00 22.00
N PHE A 905 -15.62 14.25 20.70
CA PHE A 905 -15.73 15.59 20.16
C PHE A 905 -17.14 16.18 20.36
N THR A 906 -18.17 15.35 20.19
CA THR A 906 -19.56 15.73 20.42
C THR A 906 -19.78 16.13 21.88
N PHE A 907 -19.23 15.36 22.83
CA PHE A 907 -19.28 15.68 24.24
C PHE A 907 -18.61 17.02 24.54
N VAL A 908 -17.34 17.21 24.14
CA VAL A 908 -16.60 18.44 24.45
C VAL A 908 -17.31 19.66 23.87
N THR A 909 -17.74 19.59 22.60
CA THR A 909 -18.39 20.70 21.92
C THR A 909 -19.79 20.97 22.46
N LEU A 910 -20.64 19.96 22.69
CA LEU A 910 -21.98 20.21 23.22
C LEU A 910 -21.98 20.62 24.67
N LEU A 911 -21.04 20.10 25.47
CA LEU A 911 -20.87 20.56 26.85
C LEU A 911 -20.46 22.02 26.86
N ALA A 912 -19.59 22.43 25.94
CA ALA A 912 -19.20 23.82 25.75
C ALA A 912 -20.40 24.70 25.33
N VAL A 913 -21.09 24.33 24.25
CA VAL A 913 -22.12 25.16 23.60
C VAL A 913 -23.49 25.07 24.27
N GLY A 914 -23.89 23.91 24.78
CA GLY A 914 -25.20 23.68 25.40
C GLY A 914 -25.41 24.47 26.69
N LEU A 915 -24.33 24.80 27.41
CA LEU A 915 -24.43 25.63 28.62
C LEU A 915 -24.91 27.06 28.33
N ASP A 916 -24.72 27.55 27.10
CA ASP A 916 -24.97 28.94 26.74
C ASP A 916 -26.45 29.32 26.90
N TYR A 917 -27.35 28.43 26.49
CA TYR A 917 -28.79 28.66 26.55
C TYR A 917 -29.33 28.67 27.97
N ASP A 918 -28.76 27.82 28.82
CA ASP A 918 -29.05 27.78 30.24
C ASP A 918 -28.57 29.06 30.95
N ILE A 919 -27.38 29.57 30.56
CA ILE A 919 -26.87 30.85 31.02
C ILE A 919 -27.82 31.99 30.59
N PHE A 920 -28.34 31.99 29.38
CA PHE A 920 -29.31 33.02 28.92
C PHE A 920 -30.62 32.98 29.70
N MET A 921 -31.07 31.79 30.10
CA MET A 921 -32.27 31.64 30.90
C MET A 921 -32.08 32.12 32.34
N ILE A 922 -31.00 31.67 33.01
CA ILE A 922 -30.71 32.03 34.41
C ILE A 922 -30.40 33.51 34.55
N THR A 923 -29.68 34.12 33.60
CA THR A 923 -29.36 35.55 33.63
C THR A 923 -30.62 36.40 33.50
N ARG A 924 -31.56 36.02 32.62
CA ARG A 924 -32.84 36.72 32.49
C ARG A 924 -33.75 36.50 33.70
N ALA A 925 -33.81 35.29 34.24
CA ALA A 925 -34.53 35.02 35.46
C ALA A 925 -33.94 35.83 36.64
N ARG A 926 -32.61 35.90 36.75
CA ARG A 926 -31.90 36.71 37.75
C ARG A 926 -32.22 38.19 37.59
N GLU A 927 -32.23 38.72 36.37
CA GLU A 927 -32.62 40.11 36.10
C GLU A 927 -34.05 40.39 36.60
N GLY A 928 -34.99 39.46 36.38
CA GLY A 928 -36.36 39.55 36.88
C GLY A 928 -36.43 39.61 38.41
N VAL A 929 -35.71 38.72 39.10
CA VAL A 929 -35.66 38.69 40.57
C VAL A 929 -35.02 39.96 41.14
N ILE A 930 -33.94 40.47 40.53
CA ILE A 930 -33.30 41.74 40.91
C ILE A 930 -34.27 42.91 40.75
N LYS A 931 -35.10 42.89 39.70
CA LYS A 931 -36.16 43.88 39.44
C LYS A 931 -37.44 43.69 40.29
N GLY A 932 -37.41 42.78 41.27
CA GLY A 932 -38.47 42.60 42.26
C GLY A 932 -39.49 41.50 41.96
N MET A 933 -39.35 40.74 40.86
CA MET A 933 -40.25 39.61 40.55
C MET A 933 -40.07 38.47 41.55
N SER A 934 -41.12 37.66 41.74
CA SER A 934 -40.98 36.37 42.44
C SER A 934 -40.16 35.37 41.60
N ASP A 935 -39.55 34.35 42.22
CA ASP A 935 -38.75 33.35 41.49
C ASP A 935 -39.55 32.68 40.36
N GLU A 936 -40.79 32.28 40.63
CA GLU A 936 -41.67 31.64 39.66
C GLU A 936 -42.09 32.59 38.52
N GLU A 937 -42.40 33.85 38.85
CA GLU A 937 -42.71 34.87 37.87
C GLU A 937 -41.50 35.23 36.99
N ALA A 938 -40.30 35.28 37.57
CA ALA A 938 -39.07 35.56 36.85
C ALA A 938 -38.70 34.42 35.88
N ILE A 939 -38.81 33.16 36.31
CA ILE A 939 -38.57 31.98 35.47
C ILE A 939 -39.58 31.94 34.31
N THR A 940 -40.86 32.14 34.60
CA THR A 940 -41.91 32.09 33.55
C THR A 940 -41.81 33.25 32.57
N THR A 941 -41.44 34.43 33.03
CA THR A 941 -41.14 35.58 32.16
C THR A 941 -39.93 35.31 31.27
N SER A 942 -38.88 34.66 31.81
CA SER A 942 -37.71 34.25 31.04
C SER A 942 -38.08 33.33 29.88
N ILE A 943 -38.91 32.30 30.12
CA ILE A 943 -39.39 31.39 29.07
C ILE A 943 -40.17 32.14 27.98
N LYS A 944 -41.13 32.99 28.37
CA LYS A 944 -42.00 33.71 27.44
C LYS A 944 -41.23 34.66 26.54
N GLU A 945 -40.30 35.41 27.12
CA GLU A 945 -39.57 36.45 26.39
C GLU A 945 -38.37 35.92 25.62
N ASN A 946 -37.64 34.92 26.15
CA ASN A 946 -36.41 34.43 25.51
C ASN A 946 -36.61 33.14 24.73
N GLY A 947 -37.70 32.38 24.93
CA GLY A 947 -37.87 31.09 24.29
C GLY A 947 -37.93 31.14 22.77
N GLY A 948 -38.58 32.16 22.19
CA GLY A 948 -38.57 32.34 20.73
C GLY A 948 -37.19 32.69 20.17
N ILE A 949 -36.34 33.39 20.94
CA ILE A 949 -34.96 33.67 20.56
C ILE A 949 -34.16 32.37 20.59
N ILE A 950 -34.22 31.63 21.70
CA ILE A 950 -33.40 30.44 21.91
C ILE A 950 -33.76 29.30 20.95
N VAL A 951 -35.04 29.10 20.63
CA VAL A 951 -35.43 28.14 19.58
C VAL A 951 -34.84 28.53 18.23
N THR A 952 -34.73 29.83 17.92
CA THR A 952 -34.10 30.29 16.67
C THR A 952 -32.59 30.06 16.69
N LEU A 953 -31.93 30.36 17.80
CA LEU A 953 -30.49 30.14 17.99
C LEU A 953 -30.15 28.63 17.92
N GLY A 954 -30.94 27.80 18.57
CA GLY A 954 -30.83 26.34 18.49
C GLY A 954 -31.10 25.80 17.09
N SER A 955 -32.08 26.34 16.38
CA SER A 955 -32.33 25.97 14.97
C SER A 955 -31.16 26.34 14.06
N LEU A 956 -30.54 27.50 14.32
CA LEU A 956 -29.36 27.98 13.61
C LEU A 956 -28.19 27.01 13.82
N LEU A 957 -27.87 26.68 15.08
CA LEU A 957 -26.81 25.74 15.41
C LEU A 957 -27.09 24.31 14.89
N PHE A 958 -28.33 23.83 15.00
CA PHE A 958 -28.76 22.56 14.43
C PHE A 958 -28.48 22.50 12.93
N VAL A 959 -28.78 23.58 12.21
CA VAL A 959 -28.54 23.67 10.77
C VAL A 959 -27.05 23.81 10.45
N THR A 960 -26.27 24.57 11.22
CA THR A 960 -24.83 24.73 10.94
C THR A 960 -24.08 23.45 11.19
N PHE A 961 -24.33 22.75 12.31
CA PHE A 961 -23.74 21.44 12.54
C PHE A 961 -24.35 20.38 11.62
N GLY A 962 -25.65 20.44 11.34
CA GLY A 962 -26.32 19.52 10.42
C GLY A 962 -25.84 19.66 8.97
N SER A 963 -25.30 20.82 8.60
CA SER A 963 -24.70 21.02 7.27
C SER A 963 -23.48 20.13 7.01
N LEU A 964 -22.79 19.70 8.07
CA LEU A 964 -21.67 18.76 7.98
C LEU A 964 -22.10 17.37 7.53
N TYR A 965 -23.38 17.02 7.69
CA TYR A 965 -23.93 15.78 7.15
C TYR A 965 -23.88 15.74 5.62
N PHE A 966 -23.67 16.88 4.94
CA PHE A 966 -23.55 16.97 3.48
C PHE A 966 -22.08 17.12 3.02
N SER A 967 -21.13 16.76 3.89
CA SER A 967 -19.70 16.82 3.55
C SER A 967 -19.24 15.59 2.75
N ASP A 968 -20.05 14.53 2.66
CA ASP A 968 -19.71 13.23 2.06
C ASP A 968 -18.53 12.51 2.76
N LEU A 969 -17.99 13.10 3.85
CA LEU A 969 -16.97 12.52 4.70
C LEU A 969 -17.62 11.98 5.97
N GLN A 970 -17.76 10.66 6.06
CA GLN A 970 -18.53 10.03 7.13
C GLN A 970 -18.02 10.42 8.53
N LEU A 971 -16.71 10.54 8.73
CA LEU A 971 -16.13 11.05 9.99
C LEU A 971 -16.73 12.42 10.40
N ILE A 972 -16.88 13.33 9.44
CA ILE A 972 -17.40 14.68 9.66
C ILE A 972 -18.93 14.66 9.74
N GLU A 973 -19.60 13.79 8.99
CA GLU A 973 -21.05 13.59 9.05
C GLU A 973 -21.51 13.06 10.41
N GLU A 974 -20.79 12.10 10.98
CA GLU A 974 -21.09 11.53 12.30
C GLU A 974 -20.93 12.58 13.40
N ILE A 975 -19.83 13.34 13.37
CA ILE A 975 -19.59 14.45 14.30
C ILE A 975 -20.67 15.52 14.13
N GLY A 976 -20.91 15.97 12.89
CA GLY A 976 -21.91 16.97 12.57
C GLY A 976 -23.33 16.58 12.98
N GLY A 977 -23.71 15.34 12.67
CA GLY A 977 -25.00 14.75 13.06
C GLY A 977 -25.15 14.64 14.57
N GLY A 978 -24.12 14.17 15.28
CA GLY A 978 -24.10 14.10 16.74
C GLY A 978 -24.27 15.47 17.39
N LEU A 979 -23.53 16.48 16.90
CA LEU A 979 -23.66 17.86 17.35
C LEU A 979 -25.03 18.45 17.05
N ALA A 980 -25.53 18.28 15.83
CA ALA A 980 -26.83 18.81 15.42
C ALA A 980 -27.96 18.24 16.29
N ILE A 981 -28.03 16.91 16.43
CA ILE A 981 -29.06 16.25 17.22
C ILE A 981 -28.92 16.65 18.69
N GLY A 982 -27.71 16.68 19.23
CA GLY A 982 -27.47 17.11 20.61
C GLY A 982 -27.98 18.54 20.89
N VAL A 983 -27.65 19.50 20.01
CA VAL A 983 -28.17 20.87 20.08
C VAL A 983 -29.70 20.89 19.97
N LEU A 984 -30.29 20.09 19.08
CA LEU A 984 -31.74 20.04 18.90
C LEU A 984 -32.43 19.55 20.17
N ILE A 985 -31.93 18.47 20.79
CA ILE A 985 -32.46 17.96 22.06
C ILE A 985 -32.33 19.02 23.14
N ASP A 986 -31.17 19.66 23.25
CA ASP A 986 -30.94 20.65 24.27
C ASP A 986 -31.87 21.87 24.13
N THR A 987 -32.01 22.41 22.93
CA THR A 987 -32.77 23.65 22.66
C THR A 987 -34.28 23.46 22.57
N PHE A 988 -34.76 22.34 22.06
CA PHE A 988 -36.20 22.10 21.87
C PHE A 988 -36.85 21.29 23.00
N LEU A 989 -36.08 20.47 23.71
CA LEU A 989 -36.61 19.60 24.78
C LEU A 989 -36.08 20.03 26.15
N SER A 990 -34.76 20.09 26.34
CA SER A 990 -34.19 20.36 27.67
C SER A 990 -34.51 21.78 28.14
N TRP A 991 -34.17 22.79 27.33
CA TRP A 991 -34.29 24.19 27.69
C TRP A 991 -35.73 24.66 27.99
N PRO A 992 -36.76 24.42 27.14
CA PRO A 992 -38.09 24.96 27.39
C PRO A 992 -38.89 24.17 28.43
N PHE A 993 -38.54 22.91 28.71
CA PHE A 993 -39.28 22.02 29.61
C PHE A 993 -38.51 21.64 30.86
N PHE A 994 -37.34 21.02 30.70
CA PHE A 994 -36.61 20.39 31.79
C PHE A 994 -35.93 21.42 32.70
N VAL A 995 -35.22 22.37 32.11
CA VAL A 995 -34.48 23.42 32.83
C VAL A 995 -35.41 24.21 33.77
N PRO A 996 -36.51 24.83 33.30
CA PRO A 996 -37.47 25.51 34.17
C PRO A 996 -38.16 24.60 35.17
N ALA A 997 -38.45 23.33 34.83
CA ALA A 997 -39.09 22.41 35.75
C ALA A 997 -38.22 22.18 37.00
N VAL A 998 -36.92 21.97 36.84
CA VAL A 998 -35.99 21.81 37.97
C VAL A 998 -35.77 23.13 38.70
N MET A 999 -35.66 24.26 37.99
CA MET A 999 -35.57 25.59 38.63
C MET A 999 -36.75 25.85 39.57
N LEU A 1000 -37.98 25.55 39.13
CA LEU A 1000 -39.19 25.71 39.92
C LEU A 1000 -39.23 24.76 41.14
N LEU A 1001 -38.55 23.61 41.08
CA LEU A 1001 -38.43 22.69 42.22
C LEU A 1001 -37.36 23.11 43.22
N MET A 1002 -36.24 23.66 42.75
CA MET A 1002 -35.11 24.08 43.59
C MET A 1002 -35.40 25.34 44.42
N LYS A 1003 -36.28 26.23 43.96
CA LYS A 1003 -36.66 27.48 44.67
C LYS A 1003 -35.42 28.26 45.15
N HIS A 1004 -35.27 28.48 46.46
CA HIS A 1004 -34.17 29.21 47.07
C HIS A 1004 -32.77 28.62 46.78
N LEU A 1005 -32.67 27.32 46.48
CA LEU A 1005 -31.39 26.67 46.15
C LEU A 1005 -30.80 27.17 44.83
N ASN A 1006 -31.59 27.78 43.95
CA ASN A 1006 -31.09 28.37 42.70
C ASN A 1006 -30.04 29.47 42.95
N TRP A 1007 -30.15 30.18 44.07
CA TRP A 1007 -29.36 31.38 44.34
C TRP A 1007 -28.33 31.18 45.45
N TRP A 1008 -28.41 30.08 46.20
CA TRP A 1008 -27.54 29.82 47.34
C TRP A 1008 -26.06 29.63 46.93
N PRO A 1009 -25.10 30.24 47.67
CA PRO A 1009 -25.22 30.96 48.95
C PRO A 1009 -25.51 32.46 48.85
N SER A 1010 -25.55 33.02 47.64
CA SER A 1010 -25.81 34.44 47.44
C SER A 1010 -27.27 34.78 47.77
N LYS A 1011 -27.49 35.71 48.70
CA LYS A 1011 -28.81 36.34 48.87
C LYS A 1011 -28.91 37.41 47.79
N ILE A 1012 -29.71 37.19 46.75
CA ILE A 1012 -30.04 38.25 45.80
C ILE A 1012 -30.72 39.37 46.60
N GLN A 1013 -30.00 40.46 46.84
CA GLN A 1013 -30.55 41.66 47.47
C GLN A 1013 -31.55 42.26 46.49
N LYS A 1014 -32.83 42.27 46.88
CA LYS A 1014 -33.85 43.04 46.17
C LYS A 1014 -33.49 44.51 46.32
N HIS A 1015 -33.29 45.20 45.21
CA HIS A 1015 -33.10 46.65 45.20
C HIS A 1015 -34.43 47.38 45.40
#